data_AF-A0A846ARA5-F1
#
_entry.id   AF-A0A846ARA5-F1
#
_cell.length_a   1.000
_cell.length_b   1.000
_cell.length_c   1.000
_cell.angle_alpha   90.00
_cell.angle_beta   90.00
_cell.angle_gamma   90.00
#
_symmetry.space_group_name_H-M   'P 1'
#
loop_
_entity.id
_entity.type
_entity.pdbx_description
1 polymer ?
#
loop_
_entity_poly.entity_id
_entity_poly.type
_entity_poly.pdbx_seq_one_letter_code
_entity_poly.pdbx_strand_id
1 'polypeptide(L)'
;MQIAKSNQEFQTWLFQQQKQVQIELAQYNRETQFFIAVYQREAALEIKELDNWPIKNYPWQILEYHQGRNPIPVQIILAPPEIDFDRFEHLNKISTSAFPKVEKRLSQSLKNFLQKYYPLENQERPTELIDHTWDSNRFAGGSAVKAIFSRLKSEPILLIESEVDGDLINIQVAYWSGGQEISPFYKTIISHLHYPKIIYEFAIQRALHWETNVKQKLLAKGKTEQEINQRFGGDNSLNLNIYRENQELAADGIEIECHYKTNSEDFGKLSALLGAYHNIIAALFTDIHYLIHTNLSPKLPELLPELEIEFSVDRRLADNLFQMVVESYIGSLRAMEKDRSELVPEFAADIAFGLTGLSNPTFAEQMLDFSLESWLNSRYLSVENSREKFDIVAENLLPLDREFVIKINRCLVGLKQQKKLSVINSCYQRAIEKFNQEKYQEAIIDFGYVIDLNPQFADGYYRRGLTYIKLTNYREAVEDLTQVIGLDASHARAYYYRGNAYYKLGEYQQALDDYDRAINLGLNEAVKSRDIVLGVWEEVKRQAEEKIRREERERQEREAEEKRQRESKGEVFTFEVVTVNNSGKIINRTQGSSRQKIEDLANGIKLEMVYIPGGSFLMGSPENEAERNSDESPQYQVTLQPFYMSKYPITQKQYEAMMGNNPSNFKGGSRPVENVSWHNAIEFCQKLSEKTGKIYTLPSESQWEYACRAGTTTPFYFGETITSELVNYEGKIGQTTDVGSFPPNAFGLYDMHGNVWEWCLDVWHNNYNGAPTDGNAWEIGGNNSYRLLRGGCWNYDSGSCRCARRNINNADLFYYNRGFRIVLPVSRS
;
A
#
# COMPACT_ATOMS: atom_id res chain seq x y z
N MET A 1 7.28 -2.47 3.81
CA MET A 1 5.95 -2.59 4.46
C MET A 1 4.81 -2.43 3.47
N GLN A 2 4.77 -1.34 2.68
CA GLN A 2 3.75 -1.11 1.66
C GLN A 2 3.67 -2.23 0.59
N ILE A 3 4.81 -2.77 0.15
CA ILE A 3 4.88 -3.83 -0.87
C ILE A 3 4.34 -5.18 -0.35
N ALA A 4 4.62 -5.55 0.91
CA ALA A 4 4.20 -6.84 1.47
C ALA A 4 2.72 -6.83 1.87
N LYS A 5 2.22 -5.70 2.43
CA LYS A 5 0.79 -5.46 2.65
C LYS A 5 0.04 -5.43 1.31
N SER A 6 0.58 -4.74 0.31
CA SER A 6 0.06 -4.72 -1.06
C SER A 6 0.03 -6.10 -1.72
N ASN A 7 1.01 -6.98 -1.46
CA ASN A 7 1.04 -8.31 -2.08
C ASN A 7 -0.05 -9.24 -1.50
N GLN A 8 -0.31 -9.21 -0.19
CA GLN A 8 -1.32 -10.08 0.42
C GLN A 8 -2.75 -9.50 0.36
N GLU A 9 -2.89 -8.17 0.36
CA GLU A 9 -4.13 -7.50 -0.08
C GLU A 9 -4.43 -7.83 -1.54
N PHE A 10 -3.39 -7.88 -2.40
CA PHE A 10 -3.52 -8.36 -3.77
C PHE A 10 -3.90 -9.83 -3.85
N GLN A 11 -3.35 -10.73 -3.02
CA GLN A 11 -3.79 -12.14 -2.97
C GLN A 11 -5.24 -12.28 -2.50
N THR A 12 -5.65 -11.49 -1.50
CA THR A 12 -7.03 -11.49 -1.00
C THR A 12 -7.99 -10.96 -2.07
N TRP A 13 -7.60 -9.87 -2.74
CA TRP A 13 -8.34 -9.32 -3.87
C TRP A 13 -8.39 -10.31 -5.03
N LEU A 14 -7.27 -10.94 -5.39
CA LEU A 14 -7.17 -11.93 -6.45
C LEU A 14 -8.06 -13.12 -6.18
N PHE A 15 -8.07 -13.65 -4.94
CA PHE A 15 -8.98 -14.70 -4.51
C PHE A 15 -10.45 -14.28 -4.64
N GLN A 16 -10.82 -13.08 -4.16
CA GLN A 16 -12.19 -12.58 -4.31
C GLN A 16 -12.58 -12.38 -5.78
N GLN A 17 -11.66 -11.92 -6.63
CA GLN A 17 -11.89 -11.82 -8.07
C GLN A 17 -12.02 -13.19 -8.72
N GLN A 18 -11.21 -14.19 -8.33
CA GLN A 18 -11.32 -15.56 -8.82
C GLN A 18 -12.66 -16.17 -8.43
N LYS A 19 -13.08 -16.05 -7.16
CA LYS A 19 -14.42 -16.45 -6.69
C LYS A 19 -15.52 -15.82 -7.53
N GLN A 20 -15.44 -14.51 -7.75
CA GLN A 20 -16.44 -13.75 -8.50
C GLN A 20 -16.49 -14.18 -9.97
N VAL A 21 -15.33 -14.35 -10.62
CA VAL A 21 -15.24 -14.83 -12.00
C VAL A 21 -15.79 -16.25 -12.14
N GLN A 22 -15.55 -17.14 -11.18
CA GLN A 22 -16.15 -18.49 -11.18
C GLN A 22 -17.67 -18.44 -11.06
N ILE A 23 -18.21 -17.53 -10.24
CA ILE A 23 -19.66 -17.32 -10.12
C ILE A 23 -20.24 -16.77 -11.43
N GLU A 24 -19.60 -15.77 -12.04
CA GLU A 24 -20.02 -15.18 -13.31
C GLU A 24 -19.94 -16.18 -14.47
N LEU A 25 -18.89 -16.98 -14.54
CA LEU A 25 -18.75 -18.03 -15.55
C LEU A 25 -19.83 -19.09 -15.40
N ALA A 26 -20.16 -19.48 -14.16
CA ALA A 26 -21.27 -20.40 -13.89
C ALA A 26 -22.63 -19.80 -14.30
N GLN A 27 -22.83 -18.49 -14.10
CA GLN A 27 -24.02 -17.79 -14.56
C GLN A 27 -24.09 -17.73 -16.09
N TYR A 28 -23.00 -17.38 -16.76
CA TYR A 28 -22.93 -17.34 -18.22
C TYR A 28 -23.18 -18.72 -18.86
N ASN A 29 -22.58 -19.77 -18.29
CA ASN A 29 -22.84 -21.14 -18.71
C ASN A 29 -24.32 -21.50 -18.54
N ARG A 30 -24.96 -21.07 -17.45
CA ARG A 30 -26.40 -21.27 -17.23
C ARG A 30 -27.26 -20.56 -18.27
N GLU A 31 -26.97 -19.30 -18.56
CA GLU A 31 -27.70 -18.53 -19.58
C GLU A 31 -27.57 -19.18 -20.96
N THR A 32 -26.37 -19.69 -21.28
CA THR A 32 -26.13 -20.44 -22.51
C THR A 32 -26.92 -21.74 -22.56
N GLN A 33 -26.92 -22.53 -21.48
CA GLN A 33 -27.70 -23.78 -21.43
C GLN A 33 -29.21 -23.51 -21.48
N PHE A 34 -29.68 -22.44 -20.84
CA PHE A 34 -31.07 -22.00 -20.93
C PHE A 34 -31.45 -21.68 -22.39
N PHE A 35 -30.61 -20.94 -23.12
CA PHE A 35 -30.86 -20.63 -24.53
C PHE A 35 -30.91 -21.90 -25.40
N ILE A 36 -29.99 -22.85 -25.19
CA ILE A 36 -29.99 -24.15 -25.89
C ILE A 36 -31.27 -24.95 -25.56
N ALA A 37 -31.69 -24.97 -24.29
CA ALA A 37 -32.90 -25.65 -23.85
C ALA A 37 -34.17 -25.04 -24.49
N VAL A 38 -34.25 -23.71 -24.58
CA VAL A 38 -35.36 -23.01 -25.27
C VAL A 38 -35.43 -23.42 -26.74
N TYR A 39 -34.31 -23.47 -27.46
CA TYR A 39 -34.30 -23.90 -28.87
C TYR A 39 -34.70 -25.37 -29.04
N GLN A 40 -34.22 -26.26 -28.16
CA GLN A 40 -34.61 -27.68 -28.18
C GLN A 40 -36.09 -27.88 -27.86
N ARG A 41 -36.65 -27.04 -26.98
CA ARG A 41 -38.07 -27.04 -26.61
C ARG A 41 -38.96 -26.64 -27.79
N GLU A 42 -38.58 -25.61 -28.55
CA GLU A 42 -39.31 -25.21 -29.77
C GLU A 42 -39.38 -26.37 -30.77
N ALA A 43 -38.27 -27.08 -31.00
CA ALA A 43 -38.26 -28.24 -31.88
C ALA A 43 -39.12 -29.43 -31.36
N ALA A 44 -39.20 -29.62 -30.04
CA ALA A 44 -40.00 -30.69 -29.44
C ALA A 44 -41.52 -30.42 -29.52
N LEU A 45 -41.94 -29.15 -29.52
CA LEU A 45 -43.35 -28.73 -29.60
C LEU A 45 -44.00 -29.02 -30.97
N GLU A 46 -43.22 -29.21 -32.03
CA GLU A 46 -43.74 -29.45 -33.39
C GLU A 46 -44.28 -30.89 -33.61
N ILE A 47 -44.03 -31.83 -32.69
CA ILE A 47 -44.34 -33.26 -32.88
C ILE A 47 -45.63 -33.66 -32.14
N LYS A 48 -46.68 -34.02 -32.88
CA LYS A 48 -48.05 -34.24 -32.35
C LYS A 48 -48.44 -35.69 -32.06
N GLU A 49 -47.76 -36.69 -32.64
CA GLU A 49 -48.08 -38.11 -32.46
C GLU A 49 -46.88 -38.87 -31.86
N LEU A 50 -47.17 -39.73 -30.88
CA LEU A 50 -46.18 -40.51 -30.13
C LEU A 50 -46.68 -41.94 -29.97
N ASP A 51 -46.11 -42.86 -30.73
CA ASP A 51 -46.17 -44.29 -30.42
C ASP A 51 -45.29 -44.58 -29.20
N ASN A 52 -45.75 -45.45 -28.28
CA ASN A 52 -45.01 -45.91 -27.09
C ASN A 52 -44.67 -44.84 -26.02
N TRP A 53 -45.65 -43.99 -25.69
CA TRP A 53 -45.51 -42.95 -24.65
C TRP A 53 -46.09 -43.41 -23.29
N PRO A 54 -45.31 -43.38 -22.18
CA PRO A 54 -45.68 -43.99 -20.89
C PRO A 54 -46.52 -43.10 -19.96
N ILE A 55 -46.77 -41.84 -20.34
CA ILE A 55 -47.54 -40.88 -19.54
C ILE A 55 -48.74 -40.32 -20.31
N LYS A 56 -49.83 -39.97 -19.63
CA LYS A 56 -51.06 -39.48 -20.27
C LYS A 56 -50.93 -38.09 -20.87
N ASN A 57 -50.08 -37.24 -20.29
CA ASN A 57 -49.84 -35.88 -20.78
C ASN A 57 -48.88 -35.91 -21.96
N TYR A 58 -49.22 -35.20 -23.04
CA TYR A 58 -48.30 -35.04 -24.17
C TYR A 58 -47.13 -34.13 -23.81
N PRO A 59 -45.96 -34.28 -24.47
CA PRO A 59 -44.79 -33.43 -24.21
C PRO A 59 -45.10 -31.94 -24.25
N TRP A 60 -45.89 -31.47 -25.22
CA TRP A 60 -46.22 -30.05 -25.34
C TRP A 60 -47.00 -29.51 -24.13
N GLN A 61 -47.84 -30.33 -23.48
CA GLN A 61 -48.58 -29.92 -22.28
C GLN A 61 -47.65 -29.75 -21.07
N ILE A 62 -46.63 -30.60 -20.98
CA ILE A 62 -45.57 -30.52 -19.97
C ILE A 62 -44.68 -29.29 -20.23
N LEU A 63 -44.44 -28.98 -21.51
CA LEU A 63 -43.64 -27.83 -21.96
C LEU A 63 -44.40 -26.50 -22.01
N GLU A 64 -45.72 -26.43 -21.95
CA GLU A 64 -46.44 -25.15 -21.92
C GLU A 64 -46.52 -24.56 -20.51
N TYR A 65 -46.65 -25.41 -19.49
CA TYR A 65 -47.03 -25.00 -18.14
C TYR A 65 -46.00 -24.12 -17.40
N HIS A 66 -44.75 -24.03 -17.90
CA HIS A 66 -43.69 -23.21 -17.30
C HIS A 66 -43.04 -22.22 -18.28
N GLN A 67 -43.65 -21.95 -19.42
CA GLN A 67 -43.08 -21.00 -20.38
C GLN A 67 -42.78 -19.65 -19.69
N GLY A 68 -41.53 -19.20 -19.79
CA GLY A 68 -41.07 -17.92 -19.22
C GLY A 68 -40.61 -17.95 -17.76
N ARG A 69 -40.59 -19.11 -17.08
CA ARG A 69 -40.03 -19.21 -15.72
C ARG A 69 -38.50 -19.33 -15.74
N ASN A 70 -37.85 -18.64 -14.82
CA ASN A 70 -36.43 -18.77 -14.52
C ASN A 70 -36.23 -18.70 -12.99
N PRO A 71 -35.76 -19.78 -12.33
CA PRO A 71 -35.34 -21.05 -12.92
C PRO A 71 -36.52 -21.92 -13.39
N ILE A 72 -36.23 -22.86 -14.32
CA ILE A 72 -37.18 -23.89 -14.74
C ILE A 72 -37.41 -24.85 -13.56
N PRO A 73 -38.66 -25.22 -13.22
CA PRO A 73 -38.94 -26.14 -12.14
C PRO A 73 -38.46 -27.56 -12.46
N VAL A 74 -37.92 -28.25 -11.46
CA VAL A 74 -37.66 -29.69 -11.57
C VAL A 74 -38.99 -30.42 -11.65
N GLN A 75 -39.21 -31.10 -12.78
CA GLN A 75 -40.43 -31.86 -13.06
C GLN A 75 -40.27 -33.29 -12.53
N ILE A 76 -41.15 -33.67 -11.61
CA ILE A 76 -41.10 -34.95 -10.91
C ILE A 76 -42.22 -35.83 -11.45
N ILE A 77 -41.85 -36.97 -12.02
CA ILE A 77 -42.76 -38.00 -12.52
C ILE A 77 -42.65 -39.21 -11.59
N LEU A 78 -43.80 -39.66 -11.09
CA LEU A 78 -43.88 -40.84 -10.23
C LEU A 78 -44.51 -42.01 -10.98
N ALA A 79 -43.78 -43.10 -11.09
CA ALA A 79 -44.29 -44.41 -11.46
C ALA A 79 -44.44 -45.24 -10.17
N PRO A 80 -45.64 -45.28 -9.56
CA PRO A 80 -45.85 -45.89 -8.26
C PRO A 80 -45.81 -47.43 -8.34
N PRO A 81 -45.54 -48.13 -7.21
CA PRO A 81 -45.52 -49.58 -7.17
C PRO A 81 -46.95 -50.15 -7.23
N GLU A 82 -47.14 -51.20 -8.02
CA GLU A 82 -48.38 -51.99 -8.03
C GLU A 82 -48.27 -53.14 -7.02
N ILE A 83 -48.75 -52.90 -5.79
CA ILE A 83 -48.70 -53.91 -4.72
C ILE A 83 -49.95 -54.79 -4.79
N ASP A 84 -49.73 -56.10 -4.93
CA ASP A 84 -50.79 -57.11 -4.89
C ASP A 84 -51.22 -57.40 -3.43
N PHE A 85 -52.34 -56.81 -3.02
CA PHE A 85 -52.90 -56.99 -1.67
C PHE A 85 -53.57 -58.34 -1.45
N ASP A 86 -53.94 -59.06 -2.52
CA ASP A 86 -54.67 -60.32 -2.42
C ASP A 86 -53.81 -61.42 -1.75
N ARG A 87 -52.48 -61.24 -1.74
CA ARG A 87 -51.51 -62.13 -1.10
C ARG A 87 -51.49 -62.09 0.43
N PHE A 88 -52.07 -61.06 1.05
CA PHE A 88 -52.13 -60.92 2.52
C PHE A 88 -53.47 -61.37 3.11
N GLU A 89 -54.43 -61.79 2.27
CA GLU A 89 -55.74 -62.26 2.70
C GLU A 89 -55.72 -63.71 3.21
N HIS A 90 -55.44 -63.89 4.49
CA HIS A 90 -56.16 -64.87 5.31
C HIS A 90 -57.50 -64.30 5.83
N LEU A 91 -58.10 -63.37 5.07
CA LEU A 91 -59.26 -62.58 5.45
C LEU A 91 -60.52 -63.18 4.83
N ASN A 92 -61.47 -63.57 5.67
CA ASN A 92 -62.80 -63.97 5.25
C ASN A 92 -63.44 -62.87 4.39
N LYS A 93 -63.68 -63.14 3.10
CA LYS A 93 -64.77 -62.62 2.22
C LYS A 93 -65.41 -61.25 2.58
N ILE A 94 -64.64 -60.24 2.97
CA ILE A 94 -65.13 -58.88 3.16
C ILE A 94 -64.20 -57.94 2.38
N SER A 95 -64.58 -57.77 1.12
CA SER A 95 -64.32 -56.64 0.25
C SER A 95 -62.89 -56.07 0.22
N THR A 96 -62.18 -56.42 -0.84
CA THR A 96 -61.02 -55.71 -1.43
C THR A 96 -61.19 -54.19 -1.55
N SER A 97 -62.40 -53.64 -1.37
CA SER A 97 -62.67 -52.20 -1.35
C SER A 97 -62.21 -51.46 -0.09
N ALA A 98 -61.75 -52.16 0.96
CA ALA A 98 -61.38 -51.55 2.25
C ALA A 98 -59.90 -51.13 2.35
N PHE A 99 -59.03 -51.62 1.45
CA PHE A 99 -57.61 -51.28 1.48
C PHE A 99 -57.31 -50.02 0.65
N PRO A 100 -56.67 -49.00 1.24
CA PRO A 100 -56.30 -47.80 0.53
C PRO A 100 -55.17 -48.08 -0.47
N LYS A 101 -55.39 -47.70 -1.74
CA LYS A 101 -54.39 -47.74 -2.81
C LYS A 101 -53.10 -47.04 -2.38
N VAL A 102 -52.02 -47.81 -2.17
CA VAL A 102 -50.70 -47.31 -1.74
C VAL A 102 -50.21 -46.24 -2.71
N GLU A 103 -50.47 -46.39 -4.00
CA GLU A 103 -50.14 -45.46 -5.08
C GLU A 103 -50.72 -44.06 -4.82
N LYS A 104 -51.99 -43.99 -4.41
CA LYS A 104 -52.67 -42.72 -4.13
C LYS A 104 -52.09 -42.05 -2.87
N ARG A 105 -51.74 -42.84 -1.85
CA ARG A 105 -51.12 -42.33 -0.63
C ARG A 105 -49.70 -41.81 -0.89
N LEU A 106 -48.94 -42.49 -1.73
CA LEU A 106 -47.59 -42.07 -2.14
C LEU A 106 -47.63 -40.76 -2.90
N SER A 107 -48.45 -40.68 -3.95
CA SER A 107 -48.64 -39.45 -4.73
C SER A 107 -49.07 -38.28 -3.83
N GLN A 108 -50.02 -38.50 -2.91
CA GLN A 108 -50.45 -37.46 -1.97
C GLN A 108 -49.36 -37.06 -0.97
N SER A 109 -48.58 -38.02 -0.47
CA SER A 109 -47.44 -37.77 0.44
C SER A 109 -46.41 -36.87 -0.23
N LEU A 110 -46.01 -37.25 -1.45
CA LEU A 110 -45.04 -36.51 -2.26
C LEU A 110 -45.55 -35.11 -2.61
N LYS A 111 -46.81 -34.99 -3.02
CA LYS A 111 -47.44 -33.70 -3.29
C LYS A 111 -47.41 -32.77 -2.08
N ASN A 112 -47.82 -33.27 -0.90
CA ASN A 112 -47.83 -32.49 0.33
C ASN A 112 -46.43 -32.04 0.74
N PHE A 113 -45.46 -32.95 0.62
CA PHE A 113 -44.07 -32.68 0.94
C PHE A 113 -43.48 -31.59 0.02
N LEU A 114 -43.65 -31.73 -1.29
CA LEU A 114 -43.17 -30.74 -2.27
C LEU A 114 -43.85 -29.40 -2.08
N GLN A 115 -45.17 -29.34 -1.89
CA GLN A 115 -45.87 -28.08 -1.60
C GLN A 115 -45.37 -27.39 -0.32
N LYS A 116 -44.99 -28.16 0.70
CA LYS A 116 -44.49 -27.62 1.97
C LYS A 116 -43.06 -27.09 1.86
N TYR A 117 -42.15 -27.85 1.23
CA TYR A 117 -40.71 -27.56 1.28
C TYR A 117 -40.11 -27.07 -0.04
N TYR A 118 -40.70 -27.43 -1.18
CA TYR A 118 -40.25 -27.15 -2.54
C TYR A 118 -41.38 -26.66 -3.47
N PRO A 119 -42.21 -25.67 -3.06
CA PRO A 119 -43.42 -25.31 -3.82
C PRO A 119 -43.09 -24.80 -5.22
N LEU A 120 -44.02 -25.01 -6.16
CA LEU A 120 -43.89 -24.52 -7.52
C LEU A 120 -43.70 -22.99 -7.57
N GLU A 121 -44.25 -22.25 -6.62
CA GLU A 121 -44.16 -20.79 -6.52
C GLU A 121 -42.81 -20.30 -5.97
N ASN A 122 -41.94 -21.21 -5.53
CA ASN A 122 -40.62 -20.84 -5.01
C ASN A 122 -39.77 -20.16 -6.10
N GLN A 123 -39.21 -18.99 -5.80
CA GLN A 123 -38.40 -18.24 -6.77
C GLN A 123 -36.99 -18.80 -6.97
N GLU A 124 -36.50 -19.60 -6.04
CA GLU A 124 -35.14 -20.13 -6.02
C GLU A 124 -35.08 -21.61 -6.43
N ARG A 125 -36.01 -22.43 -5.92
CA ARG A 125 -36.04 -23.89 -6.09
C ARG A 125 -37.45 -24.45 -6.35
N PRO A 126 -38.09 -24.08 -7.47
CA PRO A 126 -39.44 -24.56 -7.79
C PRO A 126 -39.46 -26.03 -8.20
N THR A 127 -40.48 -26.78 -7.80
CA THR A 127 -40.72 -28.15 -8.29
C THR A 127 -42.14 -28.30 -8.79
N GLU A 128 -42.35 -29.20 -9.75
CA GLU A 128 -43.68 -29.61 -10.20
C GLU A 128 -43.83 -31.12 -10.13
N LEU A 129 -44.91 -31.60 -9.51
CA LEU A 129 -45.29 -33.01 -9.57
C LEU A 129 -46.26 -33.26 -10.74
N ILE A 130 -45.85 -34.10 -11.68
CA ILE A 130 -46.67 -34.54 -12.82
C ILE A 130 -47.50 -35.77 -12.40
N ASP A 131 -48.49 -35.53 -11.56
CA ASP A 131 -49.25 -36.55 -10.83
C ASP A 131 -50.29 -37.31 -11.69
N HIS A 132 -50.52 -38.58 -11.35
CA HIS A 132 -51.55 -39.47 -11.95
C HIS A 132 -51.44 -39.68 -13.47
N THR A 133 -50.28 -39.40 -14.04
CA THR A 133 -50.03 -39.45 -15.48
C THR A 133 -49.48 -40.78 -15.95
N TRP A 134 -48.82 -41.56 -15.09
CA TRP A 134 -48.21 -42.83 -15.46
C TRP A 134 -49.24 -43.88 -15.91
N ASP A 135 -48.97 -44.56 -17.03
CA ASP A 135 -49.76 -45.68 -17.55
C ASP A 135 -48.89 -46.94 -17.68
N SER A 136 -48.92 -47.78 -16.64
CA SER A 136 -48.14 -49.01 -16.50
C SER A 136 -48.43 -50.06 -17.58
N ASN A 137 -49.61 -50.00 -18.23
CA ASN A 137 -50.03 -51.00 -19.22
C ASN A 137 -49.38 -50.82 -20.59
N ARG A 138 -48.68 -49.71 -20.84
CA ARG A 138 -48.15 -49.36 -22.17
C ARG A 138 -46.66 -49.64 -22.32
N PHE A 139 -45.86 -49.36 -21.29
CA PHE A 139 -44.39 -49.51 -21.32
C PHE A 139 -43.79 -49.31 -19.91
N ALA A 140 -42.83 -50.12 -19.49
CA ALA A 140 -42.17 -50.01 -18.18
C ALA A 140 -40.63 -50.10 -18.29
N GLY A 141 -39.92 -49.55 -17.30
CA GLY A 141 -38.47 -49.65 -17.14
C GLY A 141 -37.67 -48.78 -18.13
N GLY A 142 -36.40 -49.12 -18.36
CA GLY A 142 -35.45 -48.29 -19.11
C GLY A 142 -35.87 -47.87 -20.54
N SER A 143 -36.83 -48.56 -21.15
CA SER A 143 -37.39 -48.16 -22.45
C SER A 143 -38.37 -46.98 -22.33
N ALA A 144 -39.14 -46.90 -21.24
CA ALA A 144 -39.99 -45.75 -20.91
C ALA A 144 -39.13 -44.51 -20.61
N VAL A 145 -38.05 -44.67 -19.84
CA VAL A 145 -37.06 -43.61 -19.56
C VAL A 145 -36.51 -43.00 -20.85
N LYS A 146 -36.09 -43.84 -21.80
CA LYS A 146 -35.55 -43.38 -23.10
C LYS A 146 -36.59 -42.61 -23.93
N ALA A 147 -37.85 -43.06 -23.91
CA ALA A 147 -38.92 -42.38 -24.63
C ALA A 147 -39.14 -40.96 -24.07
N ILE A 148 -39.25 -40.82 -22.73
CA ILE A 148 -39.41 -39.53 -22.06
C ILE A 148 -38.18 -38.63 -22.30
N PHE A 149 -36.98 -39.15 -22.08
CA PHE A 149 -35.72 -38.42 -22.31
C PHE A 149 -35.63 -37.89 -23.75
N SER A 150 -35.96 -38.70 -24.76
CA SER A 150 -35.86 -38.28 -26.17
C SER A 150 -36.70 -37.04 -26.50
N ARG A 151 -37.78 -36.79 -25.76
CA ARG A 151 -38.73 -35.70 -26.00
C ARG A 151 -38.61 -34.54 -25.02
N LEU A 152 -38.10 -34.79 -23.81
CA LEU A 152 -38.02 -33.80 -22.74
C LEU A 152 -36.59 -33.62 -22.19
N LYS A 153 -35.56 -33.96 -22.96
CA LYS A 153 -34.14 -33.76 -22.59
C LYS A 153 -33.75 -32.31 -22.27
N SER A 154 -34.56 -31.33 -22.72
CA SER A 154 -34.33 -29.90 -22.47
C SER A 154 -34.78 -29.45 -21.09
N GLU A 155 -35.65 -30.23 -20.43
CA GLU A 155 -36.21 -29.89 -19.12
C GLU A 155 -35.50 -30.68 -18.01
N PRO A 156 -35.40 -30.14 -16.79
CA PRO A 156 -34.96 -30.89 -15.64
C PRO A 156 -36.06 -31.86 -15.19
N ILE A 157 -35.83 -33.15 -15.40
CA ILE A 157 -36.81 -34.19 -15.06
C ILE A 157 -36.20 -35.18 -14.09
N LEU A 158 -37.00 -35.51 -13.08
CA LEU A 158 -36.79 -36.61 -12.17
C LEU A 158 -37.92 -37.61 -12.33
N LEU A 159 -37.62 -38.81 -12.81
CA LEU A 159 -38.53 -39.94 -12.84
C LEU A 159 -38.16 -40.91 -11.71
N ILE A 160 -39.12 -41.20 -10.85
CA ILE A 160 -38.98 -42.20 -9.77
C ILE A 160 -39.85 -43.41 -10.13
N GLU A 161 -39.20 -44.52 -10.45
CA GLU A 161 -39.85 -45.80 -10.77
C GLU A 161 -39.79 -46.74 -9.56
N SER A 162 -40.95 -47.07 -9.00
CA SER A 162 -41.07 -48.11 -7.99
C SER A 162 -41.61 -49.39 -8.63
N GLU A 163 -40.74 -50.38 -8.78
CA GLU A 163 -41.06 -51.68 -9.37
C GLU A 163 -41.23 -52.73 -8.27
N VAL A 164 -42.25 -53.58 -8.41
CA VAL A 164 -42.50 -54.72 -7.52
C VAL A 164 -42.05 -55.99 -8.24
N ASP A 165 -41.03 -56.66 -7.72
CA ASP A 165 -40.55 -57.96 -8.18
C ASP A 165 -40.79 -59.01 -7.09
N GLY A 166 -41.91 -59.73 -7.21
CA GLY A 166 -42.35 -60.68 -6.18
C GLY A 166 -42.63 -60.00 -4.84
N ASP A 167 -41.79 -60.29 -3.84
CA ASP A 167 -41.88 -59.75 -2.47
C ASP A 167 -40.96 -58.54 -2.24
N LEU A 168 -40.30 -58.07 -3.31
CA LEU A 168 -39.29 -57.02 -3.26
C LEU A 168 -39.78 -55.77 -3.96
N ILE A 169 -39.54 -54.62 -3.34
CA ILE A 169 -39.70 -53.32 -3.98
C ILE A 169 -38.31 -52.79 -4.37
N ASN A 170 -38.17 -52.42 -5.63
CA ASN A 170 -37.00 -51.75 -6.17
C ASN A 170 -37.39 -50.31 -6.54
N ILE A 171 -36.63 -49.32 -6.08
CA ILE A 171 -36.81 -47.92 -6.47
C ILE A 171 -35.66 -47.52 -7.37
N GLN A 172 -35.98 -47.24 -8.62
CA GLN A 172 -35.08 -46.76 -9.65
C GLN A 172 -35.34 -45.28 -9.90
N VAL A 173 -34.28 -44.55 -10.22
CA VAL A 173 -34.36 -43.12 -10.51
C VAL A 173 -33.74 -42.86 -11.87
N ALA A 174 -34.47 -42.13 -12.71
CA ALA A 174 -33.92 -41.48 -13.88
C ALA A 174 -33.89 -39.96 -13.67
N TYR A 175 -32.75 -39.32 -13.89
CA TYR A 175 -32.61 -37.87 -13.79
C TYR A 175 -31.80 -37.31 -14.96
N TRP A 176 -32.20 -36.14 -15.44
CA TRP A 176 -31.44 -35.34 -16.40
C TRP A 176 -31.79 -33.86 -16.25
N SER A 177 -30.91 -32.99 -16.72
CA SER A 177 -31.14 -31.55 -16.80
C SER A 177 -30.50 -30.98 -18.07
N GLY A 178 -31.15 -29.99 -18.69
CA GLY A 178 -30.76 -29.46 -19.99
C GLY A 178 -29.27 -29.13 -20.13
N GLY A 179 -28.64 -29.65 -21.19
CA GLY A 179 -27.25 -29.38 -21.53
C GLY A 179 -26.28 -30.53 -21.29
N GLN A 180 -25.67 -31.03 -22.37
CA GLN A 180 -24.50 -31.91 -22.43
C GLN A 180 -24.65 -33.43 -22.22
N GLU A 181 -25.76 -33.96 -21.70
CA GLU A 181 -25.86 -35.42 -21.50
C GLU A 181 -26.35 -36.19 -22.75
N ILE A 182 -25.60 -37.22 -23.16
CA ILE A 182 -25.96 -38.15 -24.26
C ILE A 182 -27.07 -39.12 -23.82
N SER A 183 -27.18 -39.38 -22.51
CA SER A 183 -28.13 -40.33 -21.92
C SER A 183 -28.47 -39.89 -20.49
N PRO A 184 -29.69 -40.18 -20.00
CA PRO A 184 -30.09 -39.83 -18.64
C PRO A 184 -29.31 -40.65 -17.59
N PHE A 185 -29.08 -40.06 -16.42
CA PHE A 185 -28.66 -40.81 -15.24
C PHE A 185 -29.78 -41.79 -14.88
N TYR A 186 -29.52 -43.09 -14.91
CA TYR A 186 -30.49 -44.12 -14.55
C TYR A 186 -29.85 -45.15 -13.63
N LYS A 187 -30.36 -45.26 -12.39
CA LYS A 187 -29.79 -46.14 -11.37
C LYS A 187 -30.83 -46.65 -10.39
N THR A 188 -30.69 -47.90 -9.97
CA THR A 188 -31.41 -48.43 -8.81
C THR A 188 -30.86 -47.81 -7.55
N ILE A 189 -31.71 -47.08 -6.83
CA ILE A 189 -31.37 -46.39 -5.59
C ILE A 189 -31.67 -47.29 -4.39
N ILE A 190 -32.87 -47.88 -4.36
CA ILE A 190 -33.25 -48.88 -3.35
C ILE A 190 -33.44 -50.20 -4.06
N SER A 191 -32.78 -51.24 -3.58
CA SER A 191 -32.90 -52.59 -4.13
C SER A 191 -33.34 -53.57 -3.06
N HIS A 192 -34.15 -54.56 -3.43
CA HIS A 192 -34.54 -55.68 -2.59
C HIS A 192 -35.23 -55.29 -1.27
N LEU A 193 -36.07 -54.24 -1.28
CA LEU A 193 -36.85 -53.86 -0.10
C LEU A 193 -37.96 -54.89 0.14
N HIS A 194 -37.76 -55.79 1.10
CA HIS A 194 -38.66 -56.91 1.37
C HIS A 194 -39.94 -56.46 2.11
N TYR A 195 -40.93 -55.97 1.36
CA TYR A 195 -42.10 -55.30 1.91
C TYR A 195 -43.00 -56.18 2.79
N PRO A 196 -43.18 -57.51 2.57
CA PRO A 196 -43.98 -58.34 3.48
C PRO A 196 -43.37 -58.41 4.88
N LYS A 197 -42.04 -58.54 4.94
CA LYS A 197 -41.27 -58.56 6.20
C LYS A 197 -41.44 -57.25 6.96
N ILE A 198 -41.33 -56.12 6.26
CA ILE A 198 -41.55 -54.79 6.85
C ILE A 198 -42.98 -54.64 7.40
N ILE A 199 -44.00 -55.09 6.65
CA ILE A 199 -45.39 -55.05 7.14
C ILE A 199 -45.54 -55.92 8.40
N TYR A 200 -44.95 -57.11 8.43
CA TYR A 200 -44.98 -57.97 9.62
C TYR A 200 -44.29 -57.33 10.82
N GLU A 201 -43.15 -56.66 10.62
CA GLU A 201 -42.50 -55.89 11.69
C GLU A 201 -43.41 -54.76 12.22
N PHE A 202 -44.13 -54.05 11.35
CA PHE A 202 -45.12 -53.06 11.81
C PHE A 202 -46.24 -53.70 12.63
N ALA A 203 -46.72 -54.88 12.23
CA ALA A 203 -47.75 -55.62 12.95
C ALA A 203 -47.25 -56.12 14.33
N ILE A 204 -45.98 -56.52 14.44
CA ILE A 204 -45.30 -56.87 15.70
C ILE A 204 -45.20 -55.63 16.59
N GLN A 205 -44.70 -54.51 16.07
CA GLN A 205 -44.57 -53.26 16.84
C GLN A 205 -45.93 -52.77 17.36
N ARG A 206 -46.99 -52.88 16.54
CA ARG A 206 -48.37 -52.57 16.95
C ARG A 206 -48.82 -53.47 18.11
N ALA A 207 -48.55 -54.78 18.03
CA ALA A 207 -48.89 -55.71 19.09
C ALA A 207 -48.13 -55.41 20.39
N LEU A 208 -46.82 -55.19 20.34
CA LEU A 208 -45.98 -54.82 21.49
C LEU A 208 -46.43 -53.49 22.12
N HIS A 209 -46.77 -52.50 21.29
CA HIS A 209 -47.30 -51.22 21.76
C HIS A 209 -48.64 -51.39 22.48
N TRP A 210 -49.55 -52.21 21.93
CA TRP A 210 -50.82 -52.56 22.59
C TRP A 210 -50.59 -53.25 23.92
N GLU A 211 -49.61 -54.16 24.03
CA GLU A 211 -49.28 -54.78 25.31
C GLU A 211 -48.87 -53.73 26.35
N THR A 212 -47.91 -52.88 26.02
CA THR A 212 -47.36 -51.92 26.98
C THR A 212 -48.38 -50.84 27.35
N ASN A 213 -49.13 -50.32 26.37
CA ASN A 213 -50.00 -49.15 26.58
C ASN A 213 -51.44 -49.48 26.93
N VAL A 214 -51.92 -50.68 26.61
CA VAL A 214 -53.30 -51.10 26.85
C VAL A 214 -53.33 -52.28 27.81
N LYS A 215 -52.71 -53.41 27.44
CA LYS A 215 -52.80 -54.66 28.22
C LYS A 215 -52.27 -54.48 29.65
N GLN A 216 -51.06 -53.95 29.82
CA GLN A 216 -50.45 -53.76 31.14
C GLN A 216 -51.23 -52.77 32.02
N LYS A 217 -51.77 -51.70 31.44
CA LYS A 217 -52.58 -50.72 32.19
C LYS A 217 -53.93 -51.30 32.61
N LEU A 218 -54.52 -52.20 31.82
CA LEU A 218 -55.75 -52.89 32.17
C LEU A 218 -55.53 -53.98 33.23
N LEU A 219 -54.40 -54.70 33.17
CA LEU A 219 -53.97 -55.65 34.20
C LEU A 219 -53.79 -54.93 35.55
N ALA A 220 -53.12 -53.77 35.56
CA ALA A 220 -52.95 -52.95 36.76
C ALA A 220 -54.27 -52.44 37.37
N LYS A 221 -55.36 -52.40 36.57
CA LYS A 221 -56.72 -52.08 37.01
C LYS A 221 -57.52 -53.31 37.48
N GLY A 222 -56.88 -54.47 37.63
CA GLY A 222 -57.50 -55.69 38.16
C GLY A 222 -58.27 -56.53 37.14
N LYS A 223 -58.16 -56.23 35.84
CA LYS A 223 -58.75 -57.09 34.80
C LYS A 223 -57.90 -58.35 34.60
N THR A 224 -58.52 -59.47 34.24
CA THR A 224 -57.81 -60.71 33.92
C THR A 224 -57.26 -60.67 32.50
N GLU A 225 -56.13 -61.36 32.27
CA GLU A 225 -55.52 -61.45 30.94
C GLU A 225 -56.49 -62.03 29.89
N GLN A 226 -57.31 -63.01 30.28
CA GLN A 226 -58.29 -63.63 29.40
C GLN A 226 -59.39 -62.64 28.97
N GLU A 227 -59.89 -61.80 29.89
CA GLU A 227 -60.85 -60.74 29.57
C GLU A 227 -60.23 -59.71 28.61
N ILE A 228 -58.97 -59.33 28.84
CA ILE A 228 -58.28 -58.33 28.04
C ILE A 228 -58.07 -58.83 26.61
N ASN A 229 -57.56 -60.05 26.45
CA ASN A 229 -57.27 -60.62 25.14
C ASN A 229 -58.55 -60.83 24.31
N GLN A 230 -59.63 -61.33 24.93
CA GLN A 230 -60.90 -61.56 24.22
C GLN A 230 -61.59 -60.26 23.79
N ARG A 231 -61.59 -59.23 24.65
CA ARG A 231 -62.39 -58.02 24.42
C ARG A 231 -61.62 -56.89 23.74
N PHE A 232 -60.30 -56.82 23.93
CA PHE A 232 -59.45 -55.72 23.46
C PHE A 232 -58.23 -56.19 22.67
N GLY A 233 -57.98 -57.50 22.59
CA GLY A 233 -56.78 -58.07 21.97
C GLY A 233 -56.81 -58.08 20.44
N GLY A 234 -57.88 -58.60 19.83
CA GLY A 234 -57.97 -58.74 18.37
C GLY A 234 -56.69 -59.34 17.76
N ASP A 235 -56.25 -58.81 16.62
CA ASP A 235 -55.01 -59.22 15.96
C ASP A 235 -53.75 -59.05 16.84
N ASN A 236 -53.72 -58.06 17.74
CA ASN A 236 -52.56 -57.78 18.59
C ASN A 236 -52.27 -58.95 19.53
N SER A 237 -53.30 -59.54 20.15
CA SER A 237 -53.11 -60.66 21.06
C SER A 237 -52.60 -61.91 20.34
N LEU A 238 -53.03 -62.15 19.09
CA LEU A 238 -52.51 -63.27 18.30
C LEU A 238 -51.05 -63.02 17.90
N ASN A 239 -50.74 -61.83 17.37
CA ASN A 239 -49.39 -61.49 16.94
C ASN A 239 -48.38 -61.54 18.10
N LEU A 240 -48.77 -61.14 19.32
CA LEU A 240 -47.95 -61.26 20.52
C LEU A 240 -47.59 -62.70 20.87
N ASN A 241 -48.54 -63.63 20.73
CA ASN A 241 -48.31 -65.04 20.98
C ASN A 241 -47.35 -65.62 19.93
N ILE A 242 -47.62 -65.35 18.64
CA ILE A 242 -46.75 -65.78 17.53
C ILE A 242 -45.33 -65.23 17.73
N TYR A 243 -45.20 -63.94 18.08
CA TYR A 243 -43.91 -63.30 18.31
C TYR A 243 -43.13 -63.95 19.46
N ARG A 244 -43.79 -64.24 20.59
CA ARG A 244 -43.14 -64.88 21.75
C ARG A 244 -42.73 -66.32 21.47
N GLU A 245 -43.60 -67.09 20.85
CA GLU A 245 -43.30 -68.48 20.44
C GLU A 245 -42.12 -68.50 19.45
N ASN A 246 -42.09 -67.57 18.50
CA ASN A 246 -40.96 -67.44 17.58
C ASN A 246 -39.66 -67.06 18.30
N GLN A 247 -39.71 -66.19 19.31
CA GLN A 247 -38.52 -65.84 20.12
C GLN A 247 -38.02 -67.03 20.94
N GLU A 248 -38.92 -67.84 21.49
CA GLU A 248 -38.57 -69.08 22.21
C GLU A 248 -37.93 -70.10 21.27
N LEU A 249 -38.54 -70.36 20.10
CA LEU A 249 -37.99 -71.28 19.10
C LEU A 249 -36.64 -70.81 18.54
N ALA A 250 -36.49 -69.50 18.31
CA ALA A 250 -35.21 -68.92 17.88
C ALA A 250 -34.11 -69.08 18.95
N ALA A 251 -34.46 -69.01 20.25
CA ALA A 251 -33.52 -69.27 21.33
C ALA A 251 -33.03 -70.73 21.36
N ASP A 252 -33.86 -71.66 20.87
CA ASP A 252 -33.52 -73.07 20.67
C ASP A 252 -32.82 -73.35 19.32
N GLY A 253 -32.51 -72.31 18.54
CA GLY A 253 -31.84 -72.41 17.24
C GLY A 253 -32.75 -72.88 16.09
N ILE A 254 -34.07 -72.82 16.27
CA ILE A 254 -35.07 -73.22 15.28
C ILE A 254 -35.57 -71.95 14.57
N GLU A 255 -35.22 -71.79 13.29
CA GLU A 255 -35.76 -70.72 12.45
C GLU A 255 -37.02 -71.19 11.72
N ILE A 256 -38.15 -70.52 11.96
CA ILE A 256 -39.42 -70.73 11.24
C ILE A 256 -39.91 -69.43 10.62
N GLU A 257 -40.57 -69.54 9.47
CA GLU A 257 -41.24 -68.40 8.85
C GLU A 257 -42.60 -68.17 9.52
N CYS A 258 -42.73 -67.05 10.25
CA CYS A 258 -43.96 -66.70 10.94
C CYS A 258 -44.82 -65.74 10.13
N HIS A 259 -46.10 -66.06 9.98
CA HIS A 259 -47.09 -65.18 9.36
C HIS A 259 -47.89 -64.42 10.41
N TYR A 260 -47.80 -63.09 10.40
CA TYR A 260 -48.50 -62.21 11.34
C TYR A 260 -49.81 -61.68 10.73
N LYS A 261 -50.80 -61.36 11.57
CA LYS A 261 -52.05 -60.72 11.15
C LYS A 261 -51.86 -59.22 10.94
N THR A 262 -52.09 -58.77 9.71
CA THR A 262 -51.89 -57.38 9.27
C THR A 262 -53.23 -56.66 9.09
N ASN A 263 -53.23 -55.34 9.20
CA ASN A 263 -54.42 -54.52 8.99
C ASN A 263 -54.10 -53.16 8.32
N SER A 264 -55.14 -52.34 8.13
CA SER A 264 -55.02 -51.03 7.45
C SER A 264 -54.02 -50.05 8.08
N GLU A 265 -53.70 -50.18 9.38
CA GLU A 265 -52.70 -49.36 10.06
C GLU A 265 -51.28 -49.75 9.61
N ASP A 266 -51.00 -51.05 9.51
CA ASP A 266 -49.68 -51.58 9.12
C ASP A 266 -49.36 -51.19 7.66
N PHE A 267 -50.35 -51.29 6.76
CA PHE A 267 -50.23 -50.79 5.38
C PHE A 267 -50.14 -49.25 5.31
N GLY A 268 -50.74 -48.54 6.27
CA GLY A 268 -50.56 -47.10 6.44
C GLY A 268 -49.11 -46.73 6.74
N LYS A 269 -48.47 -47.45 7.65
CA LYS A 269 -47.05 -47.28 7.97
C LYS A 269 -46.14 -47.65 6.81
N LEU A 270 -46.44 -48.72 6.06
CA LEU A 270 -45.70 -49.03 4.83
C LEU A 270 -45.82 -47.89 3.79
N SER A 271 -47.03 -47.35 3.60
CA SER A 271 -47.24 -46.21 2.69
C SER A 271 -46.45 -44.97 3.12
N ALA A 272 -46.38 -44.71 4.44
CA ALA A 272 -45.63 -43.59 5.00
C ALA A 272 -44.11 -43.78 4.82
N LEU A 273 -43.59 -44.99 5.09
CA LEU A 273 -42.19 -45.36 4.85
C LEU A 273 -41.80 -45.22 3.38
N LEU A 274 -42.58 -45.79 2.47
CA LEU A 274 -42.37 -45.63 1.04
C LEU A 274 -42.49 -44.16 0.62
N GLY A 275 -43.41 -43.41 1.22
CA GLY A 275 -43.53 -41.96 1.02
C GLY A 275 -42.27 -41.21 1.45
N ALA A 276 -41.66 -41.57 2.59
CA ALA A 276 -40.41 -41.00 3.08
C ALA A 276 -39.26 -41.27 2.10
N TYR A 277 -39.12 -42.49 1.58
CA TYR A 277 -38.15 -42.80 0.51
C TYR A 277 -38.31 -41.87 -0.69
N HIS A 278 -39.54 -41.72 -1.21
CA HIS A 278 -39.81 -40.88 -2.38
C HIS A 278 -39.57 -39.39 -2.09
N ASN A 279 -39.97 -38.90 -0.92
CA ASN A 279 -39.75 -37.52 -0.50
C ASN A 279 -38.25 -37.20 -0.41
N ILE A 280 -37.46 -38.10 0.17
CA ILE A 280 -36.00 -37.94 0.30
C ILE A 280 -35.34 -37.95 -1.07
N ILE A 281 -35.71 -38.88 -1.95
CA ILE A 281 -35.19 -38.96 -3.32
C ILE A 281 -35.55 -37.69 -4.10
N ALA A 282 -36.81 -37.27 -4.06
CA ALA A 282 -37.27 -36.05 -4.73
C ALA A 282 -36.51 -34.82 -4.25
N ALA A 283 -36.36 -34.66 -2.93
CA ALA A 283 -35.62 -33.57 -2.32
C ALA A 283 -34.13 -33.61 -2.69
N LEU A 284 -33.49 -34.78 -2.69
CA LEU A 284 -32.07 -34.95 -2.99
C LEU A 284 -31.75 -34.49 -4.40
N PHE A 285 -32.47 -34.99 -5.40
CA PHE A 285 -32.22 -34.62 -6.79
C PHE A 285 -32.61 -33.18 -7.09
N THR A 286 -33.63 -32.65 -6.41
CA THR A 286 -33.97 -31.23 -6.47
C THR A 286 -32.84 -30.36 -5.90
N ASP A 287 -32.33 -30.71 -4.72
CA ASP A 287 -31.23 -29.99 -4.09
C ASP A 287 -29.96 -30.07 -4.92
N ILE A 288 -29.59 -31.25 -5.44
CA ILE A 288 -28.43 -31.41 -6.32
C ILE A 288 -28.58 -30.58 -7.59
N HIS A 289 -29.77 -30.57 -8.21
CA HIS A 289 -30.04 -29.76 -9.39
C HIS A 289 -29.74 -28.28 -9.11
N TYR A 290 -30.33 -27.72 -8.05
CA TYR A 290 -30.17 -26.31 -7.72
C TYR A 290 -28.79 -25.99 -7.11
N LEU A 291 -28.12 -26.95 -6.47
CA LEU A 291 -26.73 -26.80 -6.04
C LEU A 291 -25.80 -26.64 -7.25
N ILE A 292 -25.89 -27.56 -8.23
CA ILE A 292 -25.03 -27.58 -9.41
C ILE A 292 -25.34 -26.39 -10.32
N HIS A 293 -26.62 -26.13 -10.60
CA HIS A 293 -27.00 -25.13 -11.59
C HIS A 293 -27.10 -23.74 -10.98
N THR A 294 -27.53 -23.61 -9.72
CA THR A 294 -27.84 -22.31 -9.11
C THR A 294 -26.99 -21.89 -7.92
N ASN A 295 -26.04 -22.71 -7.46
CA ASN A 295 -25.25 -22.47 -6.25
C ASN A 295 -26.12 -22.30 -4.99
N LEU A 296 -27.29 -22.95 -4.94
CA LEU A 296 -28.16 -22.91 -3.77
C LEU A 296 -27.78 -24.03 -2.79
N SER A 297 -27.67 -23.67 -1.51
CA SER A 297 -27.36 -24.64 -0.46
C SER A 297 -28.51 -25.65 -0.29
N PRO A 298 -28.23 -26.98 -0.19
CA PRO A 298 -29.26 -28.01 -0.03
C PRO A 298 -30.15 -27.81 1.19
N LYS A 299 -31.44 -28.12 1.05
CA LYS A 299 -32.43 -28.01 2.14
C LYS A 299 -32.71 -29.33 2.83
N LEU A 300 -32.68 -30.43 2.09
CA LEU A 300 -32.95 -31.79 2.55
C LEU A 300 -32.21 -32.13 3.85
N PRO A 301 -30.91 -31.82 4.03
CA PRO A 301 -30.20 -32.16 5.27
C PRO A 301 -30.94 -31.70 6.54
N GLU A 302 -31.54 -30.52 6.54
CA GLU A 302 -32.32 -29.98 7.66
C GLU A 302 -33.67 -30.67 7.84
N LEU A 303 -34.19 -31.32 6.79
CA LEU A 303 -35.48 -32.01 6.78
C LEU A 303 -35.35 -33.48 7.17
N LEU A 304 -34.16 -34.08 7.04
CA LEU A 304 -33.94 -35.50 7.32
C LEU A 304 -34.30 -35.90 8.76
N PRO A 305 -34.05 -35.10 9.82
CA PRO A 305 -34.47 -35.45 11.18
C PRO A 305 -36.00 -35.62 11.32
N GLU A 306 -36.79 -34.83 10.59
CA GLU A 306 -38.26 -34.98 10.58
C GLU A 306 -38.69 -36.25 9.85
N LEU A 307 -37.96 -36.66 8.82
CA LEU A 307 -38.25 -37.83 7.98
C LEU A 307 -37.71 -39.14 8.57
N GLU A 308 -36.67 -39.09 9.41
CA GLU A 308 -36.07 -40.24 10.10
C GLU A 308 -37.10 -41.01 10.94
N ILE A 309 -38.13 -40.31 11.45
CA ILE A 309 -39.20 -40.88 12.28
C ILE A 309 -39.96 -42.00 11.56
N GLU A 310 -40.13 -41.90 10.24
CA GLU A 310 -40.87 -42.88 9.43
C GLU A 310 -40.11 -44.22 9.28
N PHE A 311 -38.83 -44.26 9.65
CA PHE A 311 -37.96 -45.44 9.60
C PHE A 311 -37.86 -46.16 10.95
N SER A 312 -38.80 -45.96 11.87
CA SER A 312 -38.79 -46.56 13.21
C SER A 312 -38.82 -48.08 13.24
N VAL A 313 -39.12 -48.73 12.10
CA VAL A 313 -39.18 -50.19 11.97
C VAL A 313 -37.80 -50.85 12.01
N ASP A 314 -36.84 -50.28 11.27
CA ASP A 314 -35.46 -50.73 11.21
C ASP A 314 -34.57 -49.54 10.86
N ARG A 315 -33.71 -49.14 11.80
CA ARG A 315 -32.78 -48.01 11.62
C ARG A 315 -31.84 -48.22 10.43
N ARG A 316 -31.52 -49.47 10.07
CA ARG A 316 -30.65 -49.78 8.93
C ARG A 316 -31.24 -49.27 7.62
N LEU A 317 -32.58 -49.18 7.51
CA LEU A 317 -33.25 -48.64 6.33
C LEU A 317 -32.96 -47.14 6.17
N ALA A 318 -33.02 -46.37 7.27
CA ALA A 318 -32.65 -44.96 7.28
C ALA A 318 -31.14 -44.79 7.03
N ASP A 319 -30.30 -45.53 7.75
CA ASP A 319 -28.85 -45.41 7.64
C ASP A 319 -28.35 -45.67 6.22
N ASN A 320 -28.85 -46.72 5.55
CA ASN A 320 -28.49 -47.02 4.16
C ASN A 320 -28.91 -45.91 3.19
N LEU A 321 -30.11 -45.34 3.38
CA LEU A 321 -30.62 -44.26 2.55
C LEU A 321 -29.84 -42.96 2.79
N PHE A 322 -29.57 -42.60 4.05
CA PHE A 322 -28.84 -41.39 4.41
C PHE A 322 -27.37 -41.48 4.01
N GLN A 323 -26.75 -42.67 4.08
CA GLN A 323 -25.42 -42.90 3.53
C GLN A 323 -25.39 -42.59 2.03
N MET A 324 -26.38 -43.07 1.27
CA MET A 324 -26.50 -42.77 -0.15
C MET A 324 -26.74 -41.26 -0.40
N VAL A 325 -27.52 -40.58 0.44
CA VAL A 325 -27.70 -39.11 0.37
C VAL A 325 -26.35 -38.39 0.53
N VAL A 326 -25.59 -38.73 1.57
CA VAL A 326 -24.26 -38.16 1.85
C VAL A 326 -23.30 -38.42 0.68
N GLU A 327 -23.23 -39.64 0.18
CA GLU A 327 -22.39 -40.01 -0.97
C GLU A 327 -22.78 -39.25 -2.25
N SER A 328 -24.08 -39.04 -2.47
CA SER A 328 -24.58 -38.28 -3.62
C SER A 328 -24.20 -36.80 -3.55
N TYR A 329 -24.28 -36.19 -2.36
CA TYR A 329 -23.78 -34.83 -2.14
C TYR A 329 -22.26 -34.74 -2.32
N ILE A 330 -21.49 -35.65 -1.73
CA ILE A 330 -20.02 -35.68 -1.89
C ILE A 330 -19.65 -35.83 -3.38
N GLY A 331 -20.28 -36.75 -4.10
CA GLY A 331 -20.04 -36.95 -5.53
C GLY A 331 -20.35 -35.69 -6.36
N SER A 332 -21.46 -35.02 -6.07
CA SER A 332 -21.86 -33.78 -6.75
C SER A 332 -20.92 -32.62 -6.44
N LEU A 333 -20.53 -32.45 -5.19
CA LEU A 333 -19.59 -31.42 -4.76
C LEU A 333 -18.20 -31.65 -5.36
N ARG A 334 -17.70 -32.89 -5.41
CA ARG A 334 -16.44 -33.24 -6.10
C ARG A 334 -16.49 -32.91 -7.60
N ALA A 335 -17.63 -33.11 -8.25
CA ALA A 335 -17.79 -32.70 -9.65
C ALA A 335 -17.69 -31.17 -9.80
N MET A 336 -18.23 -30.41 -8.83
CA MET A 336 -18.15 -28.95 -8.81
C MET A 336 -16.73 -28.41 -8.53
N GLU A 337 -15.86 -29.16 -7.85
CA GLU A 337 -14.49 -28.72 -7.53
C GLU A 337 -13.66 -28.36 -8.77
N LYS A 338 -13.98 -28.93 -9.95
CA LYS A 338 -13.27 -28.63 -11.21
C LYS A 338 -13.45 -27.18 -11.65
N ASP A 339 -14.65 -26.63 -11.47
CA ASP A 339 -15.02 -25.31 -11.98
C ASP A 339 -15.17 -24.26 -10.87
N ARG A 340 -15.45 -24.71 -9.64
CA ARG A 340 -15.90 -23.88 -8.50
C ARG A 340 -15.32 -24.38 -7.16
N SER A 341 -14.03 -24.70 -7.13
CA SER A 341 -13.35 -25.26 -5.95
C SER A 341 -13.51 -24.42 -4.67
N GLU A 342 -13.67 -23.10 -4.78
CA GLU A 342 -13.72 -22.20 -3.63
C GLU A 342 -15.05 -22.20 -2.88
N LEU A 343 -16.15 -22.62 -3.53
CA LEU A 343 -17.49 -22.65 -2.92
C LEU A 343 -17.78 -23.97 -2.21
N VAL A 344 -17.16 -25.06 -2.67
CA VAL A 344 -17.42 -26.42 -2.20
C VAL A 344 -17.26 -26.59 -0.68
N PRO A 345 -16.21 -26.07 -0.02
CA PRO A 345 -16.04 -26.26 1.42
C PRO A 345 -17.20 -25.67 2.23
N GLU A 346 -17.69 -24.51 1.81
CA GLU A 346 -18.80 -23.84 2.49
C GLU A 346 -20.13 -24.59 2.32
N PHE A 347 -20.43 -25.10 1.11
CA PHE A 347 -21.62 -25.92 0.89
C PHE A 347 -21.57 -27.23 1.67
N ALA A 348 -20.40 -27.89 1.69
CA ALA A 348 -20.20 -29.10 2.49
C ALA A 348 -20.43 -28.81 3.99
N ALA A 349 -19.97 -27.67 4.49
CA ALA A 349 -20.21 -27.28 5.89
C ALA A 349 -21.70 -27.02 6.18
N ASP A 350 -22.44 -26.37 5.26
CA ASP A 350 -23.88 -26.17 5.44
C ASP A 350 -24.66 -27.51 5.45
N ILE A 351 -24.30 -28.45 4.56
CA ILE A 351 -24.87 -29.80 4.54
C ILE A 351 -24.53 -30.55 5.84
N ALA A 352 -23.27 -30.52 6.27
CA ALA A 352 -22.83 -31.15 7.52
C ALA A 352 -23.63 -30.62 8.71
N PHE A 353 -23.88 -29.31 8.76
CA PHE A 353 -24.69 -28.69 9.80
C PHE A 353 -26.13 -29.23 9.82
N GLY A 354 -26.80 -29.30 8.67
CA GLY A 354 -28.15 -29.85 8.58
C GLY A 354 -28.24 -31.31 9.06
N LEU A 355 -27.19 -32.09 8.81
CA LEU A 355 -27.10 -33.49 9.25
C LEU A 355 -26.87 -33.67 10.76
N THR A 356 -26.49 -32.62 11.51
CA THR A 356 -26.20 -32.74 12.96
C THR A 356 -27.43 -33.10 13.81
N GLY A 357 -28.64 -32.94 13.27
CA GLY A 357 -29.88 -33.31 13.94
C GLY A 357 -30.23 -34.81 13.86
N LEU A 358 -29.50 -35.60 13.08
CA LEU A 358 -29.77 -37.03 12.89
C LEU A 358 -29.36 -37.87 14.11
N SER A 359 -30.02 -39.02 14.27
CA SER A 359 -29.69 -39.96 15.34
C SER A 359 -28.28 -40.55 15.22
N ASN A 360 -27.79 -40.71 13.98
CA ASN A 360 -26.44 -41.18 13.68
C ASN A 360 -25.52 -39.99 13.29
N PRO A 361 -24.57 -39.58 14.14
CA PRO A 361 -23.72 -38.41 13.88
C PRO A 361 -22.67 -38.65 12.78
N THR A 362 -22.40 -39.90 12.39
CA THR A 362 -21.34 -40.22 11.42
C THR A 362 -21.56 -39.56 10.07
N PHE A 363 -22.82 -39.32 9.67
CA PHE A 363 -23.15 -38.63 8.42
C PHE A 363 -22.69 -37.17 8.42
N ALA A 364 -22.94 -36.46 9.52
CA ALA A 364 -22.48 -35.09 9.70
C ALA A 364 -20.96 -35.03 9.83
N GLU A 365 -20.34 -35.98 10.54
CA GLU A 365 -18.88 -36.10 10.66
C GLU A 365 -18.21 -36.37 9.30
N GLN A 366 -18.76 -37.27 8.48
CA GLN A 366 -18.26 -37.57 7.14
C GLN A 366 -18.31 -36.34 6.22
N MET A 367 -19.43 -35.60 6.23
CA MET A 367 -19.56 -34.39 5.43
C MET A 367 -18.67 -33.24 5.95
N LEU A 368 -18.48 -33.14 7.27
CA LEU A 368 -17.56 -32.18 7.88
C LEU A 368 -16.11 -32.49 7.50
N ASP A 369 -15.71 -33.76 7.53
CA ASP A 369 -14.37 -34.20 7.09
C ASP A 369 -14.15 -33.88 5.60
N PHE A 370 -15.15 -34.11 4.75
CA PHE A 370 -15.12 -33.71 3.34
C PHE A 370 -14.98 -32.19 3.17
N SER A 371 -15.71 -31.38 3.95
CA SER A 371 -15.61 -29.92 3.94
C SER A 371 -14.18 -29.44 4.26
N LEU A 372 -13.55 -30.00 5.29
CA LEU A 372 -12.16 -29.68 5.64
C LEU A 372 -11.19 -30.12 4.55
N GLU A 373 -11.39 -31.30 3.96
CA GLU A 373 -10.57 -31.82 2.85
C GLU A 373 -10.65 -30.91 1.61
N SER A 374 -11.85 -30.54 1.18
CA SER A 374 -12.05 -29.62 0.05
C SER A 374 -11.42 -28.26 0.32
N TRP A 375 -11.48 -27.76 1.57
CA TRP A 375 -10.81 -26.50 1.92
C TRP A 375 -9.29 -26.61 1.75
N LEU A 376 -8.68 -27.71 2.22
CA LEU A 376 -7.25 -27.96 2.06
C LEU A 376 -6.84 -28.10 0.58
N ASN A 377 -7.63 -28.86 -0.19
CA ASN A 377 -7.40 -29.07 -1.63
C ASN A 377 -7.47 -27.75 -2.41
N SER A 378 -8.42 -26.87 -2.09
CA SER A 378 -8.55 -25.55 -2.73
C SER A 378 -7.33 -24.63 -2.50
N ARG A 379 -6.49 -24.95 -1.51
CA ARG A 379 -5.26 -24.21 -1.14
C ARG A 379 -3.98 -24.98 -1.43
N TYR A 380 -4.08 -26.13 -2.11
CA TYR A 380 -2.95 -27.01 -2.42
C TYR A 380 -2.16 -27.44 -1.17
N LEU A 381 -2.85 -27.62 -0.04
CA LEU A 381 -2.26 -28.08 1.22
C LEU A 381 -2.38 -29.60 1.31
N SER A 382 -1.25 -30.29 1.49
CA SER A 382 -1.22 -31.74 1.68
C SER A 382 -1.53 -32.14 3.12
N VAL A 383 -2.32 -33.21 3.29
CA VAL A 383 -2.48 -33.87 4.59
C VAL A 383 -1.32 -34.83 4.80
N GLU A 384 -0.43 -34.53 5.73
CA GLU A 384 0.62 -35.46 6.16
C GLU A 384 0.02 -36.60 6.99
N ASN A 385 0.52 -37.83 6.82
CA ASN A 385 -0.06 -39.07 7.38
C ASN A 385 -0.22 -39.10 8.92
N SER A 386 0.34 -38.15 9.66
CA SER A 386 0.30 -38.06 11.13
C SER A 386 -0.53 -36.91 11.70
N ARG A 387 -1.11 -36.04 10.86
CA ARG A 387 -1.80 -34.83 11.30
C ARG A 387 -3.29 -34.87 10.99
N GLU A 388 -4.13 -34.40 11.92
CA GLU A 388 -5.56 -34.23 11.67
C GLU A 388 -5.81 -33.07 10.69
N LYS A 389 -6.72 -33.24 9.73
CA LYS A 389 -7.12 -32.19 8.76
C LYS A 389 -7.52 -30.90 9.49
N PHE A 390 -8.23 -31.03 10.61
CA PHE A 390 -8.67 -29.92 11.45
C PHE A 390 -7.51 -29.03 11.91
N ASP A 391 -6.40 -29.63 12.36
CA ASP A 391 -5.25 -28.90 12.89
C ASP A 391 -4.52 -28.15 11.76
N ILE A 392 -4.38 -28.78 10.59
CA ILE A 392 -3.78 -28.16 9.40
C ILE A 392 -4.63 -26.95 8.98
N VAL A 393 -5.96 -27.10 8.93
CA VAL A 393 -6.87 -25.98 8.67
C VAL A 393 -6.66 -24.89 9.71
N ALA A 394 -6.69 -25.22 11.01
CA ALA A 394 -6.55 -24.26 12.10
C ALA A 394 -5.26 -23.44 12.05
N GLU A 395 -4.17 -23.98 11.50
CA GLU A 395 -2.88 -23.27 11.36
C GLU A 395 -2.79 -22.37 10.12
N ASN A 396 -3.64 -22.62 9.12
CA ASN A 396 -3.54 -21.98 7.81
C ASN A 396 -4.69 -21.00 7.50
N LEU A 397 -5.57 -20.72 8.46
CA LEU A 397 -6.67 -19.76 8.27
C LEU A 397 -6.16 -18.35 7.99
N LEU A 398 -6.92 -17.64 7.17
CA LEU A 398 -6.74 -16.24 6.80
C LEU A 398 -8.02 -15.44 7.12
N PRO A 399 -7.97 -14.10 7.16
CA PRO A 399 -9.15 -13.25 7.39
C PRO A 399 -10.33 -13.54 6.47
N LEU A 400 -10.06 -13.93 5.22
CA LEU A 400 -11.10 -14.28 4.24
C LEU A 400 -11.88 -15.55 4.59
N ASP A 401 -11.35 -16.42 5.45
CA ASP A 401 -11.97 -17.70 5.83
C ASP A 401 -13.04 -17.55 6.93
N ARG A 402 -13.42 -16.32 7.28
CA ARG A 402 -14.32 -16.04 8.41
C ARG A 402 -15.67 -16.74 8.28
N GLU A 403 -16.29 -16.70 7.11
CA GLU A 403 -17.58 -17.36 6.87
C GLU A 403 -17.47 -18.88 6.95
N PHE A 404 -16.44 -19.45 6.34
CA PHE A 404 -16.12 -20.88 6.46
C PHE A 404 -15.95 -21.30 7.92
N VAL A 405 -15.16 -20.55 8.70
CA VAL A 405 -14.93 -20.82 10.12
C VAL A 405 -16.23 -20.73 10.95
N ILE A 406 -17.13 -19.80 10.63
CA ILE A 406 -18.44 -19.71 11.28
C ILE A 406 -19.26 -20.99 11.01
N LYS A 407 -19.31 -21.44 9.76
CA LYS A 407 -20.06 -22.66 9.36
C LYS A 407 -19.49 -23.91 10.02
N ILE A 408 -18.17 -24.10 9.99
CA ILE A 408 -17.50 -25.23 10.65
C ILE A 408 -17.78 -25.22 12.16
N ASN A 409 -17.64 -24.07 12.83
CA ASN A 409 -17.90 -23.98 14.26
C ASN A 409 -19.36 -24.28 14.62
N ARG A 410 -20.33 -23.94 13.77
CA ARG A 410 -21.73 -24.34 13.96
C ARG A 410 -21.89 -25.87 13.90
N CYS A 411 -21.23 -26.53 12.94
CA CYS A 411 -21.22 -27.99 12.84
C CYS A 411 -20.65 -28.65 14.10
N LEU A 412 -19.50 -28.16 14.59
CA LEU A 412 -18.85 -28.69 15.79
C LEU A 412 -19.74 -28.58 17.02
N VAL A 413 -20.47 -27.46 17.17
CA VAL A 413 -21.44 -27.28 18.26
C VAL A 413 -22.59 -28.28 18.13
N GLY A 414 -23.13 -28.48 16.92
CA GLY A 414 -24.17 -29.48 16.66
C GLY A 414 -23.72 -30.91 16.98
N LEU A 415 -22.48 -31.24 16.64
CA LEU A 415 -21.81 -32.51 16.97
C LEU A 415 -21.35 -32.62 18.43
N LYS A 416 -21.58 -31.59 19.26
CA LYS A 416 -21.15 -31.52 20.68
C LYS A 416 -19.64 -31.67 20.88
N GLN A 417 -18.84 -31.25 19.90
CA GLN A 417 -17.38 -31.24 19.98
C GLN A 417 -16.90 -29.95 20.67
N GLN A 418 -15.84 -30.06 21.49
CA GLN A 418 -15.28 -28.93 22.24
C GLN A 418 -14.27 -28.09 21.44
N LYS A 419 -13.77 -28.61 20.31
CA LYS A 419 -12.80 -27.91 19.46
C LYS A 419 -13.47 -26.73 18.76
N LYS A 420 -12.69 -25.67 18.45
CA LYS A 420 -13.17 -24.47 17.76
C LYS A 420 -12.08 -23.86 16.89
N LEU A 421 -12.42 -23.52 15.65
CA LEU A 421 -11.55 -22.75 14.76
C LEU A 421 -11.61 -21.25 15.11
N SER A 422 -10.46 -20.60 15.07
CA SER A 422 -10.33 -19.16 15.31
C SER A 422 -9.30 -18.56 14.35
N VAL A 423 -9.78 -17.73 13.43
CA VAL A 423 -8.90 -17.00 12.49
C VAL A 423 -7.90 -16.13 13.23
N ILE A 424 -8.34 -15.49 14.32
CA ILE A 424 -7.48 -14.65 15.17
C ILE A 424 -6.36 -15.49 15.78
N ASN A 425 -6.68 -16.64 16.39
CA ASN A 425 -5.66 -17.49 16.99
C ASN A 425 -4.71 -18.06 15.94
N SER A 426 -5.25 -18.45 14.78
CA SER A 426 -4.47 -18.95 13.65
C SER A 426 -3.43 -17.92 13.18
N CYS A 427 -3.87 -16.71 12.84
CA CYS A 427 -2.98 -15.63 12.42
C CYS A 427 -1.97 -15.28 13.51
N TYR A 428 -2.39 -15.23 14.78
CA TYR A 428 -1.51 -14.93 15.89
C TYR A 428 -0.42 -15.98 16.11
N GLN A 429 -0.75 -17.27 16.08
CA GLN A 429 0.24 -18.36 16.23
C GLN A 429 1.18 -18.40 15.03
N ARG A 430 0.65 -18.24 13.81
CA ARG A 430 1.48 -18.16 12.59
C ARG A 430 2.43 -16.97 12.62
N ALA A 431 1.98 -15.81 13.13
CA ALA A 431 2.82 -14.64 13.31
C ALA A 431 3.96 -14.89 14.31
N ILE A 432 3.69 -15.57 15.42
CA ILE A 432 4.73 -15.97 16.39
C ILE A 432 5.74 -16.91 15.75
N GLU A 433 5.29 -17.91 15.01
CA GLU A 433 6.18 -18.86 14.35
C GLU A 433 7.08 -18.16 13.31
N LYS A 434 6.49 -17.30 12.47
CA LYS A 434 7.25 -16.46 11.53
C LYS A 434 8.25 -15.53 12.25
N PHE A 435 7.87 -14.96 13.39
CA PHE A 435 8.77 -14.16 14.20
C PHE A 435 9.95 -14.97 14.72
N ASN A 436 9.72 -16.20 15.21
CA ASN A 436 10.76 -17.11 15.67
C ASN A 436 11.70 -17.56 14.54
N GLN A 437 11.17 -17.67 13.31
CA GLN A 437 11.95 -17.95 12.09
C GLN A 437 12.64 -16.70 11.51
N GLU A 438 12.62 -15.56 12.22
CA GLU A 438 13.17 -14.26 11.77
C GLU A 438 12.53 -13.69 10.50
N LYS A 439 11.36 -14.20 10.08
CA LYS A 439 10.55 -13.69 8.96
C LYS A 439 9.70 -12.51 9.41
N TYR A 440 10.37 -11.46 9.92
CA TYR A 440 9.72 -10.33 10.59
C TYR A 440 8.71 -9.58 9.72
N GLN A 441 8.99 -9.44 8.41
CA GLN A 441 8.06 -8.75 7.51
C GLN A 441 6.74 -9.50 7.35
N GLU A 442 6.77 -10.84 7.27
CA GLU A 442 5.56 -11.66 7.18
C GLU A 442 4.82 -11.71 8.52
N ALA A 443 5.55 -11.76 9.64
CA ALA A 443 4.97 -11.74 10.99
C ALA A 443 4.17 -10.44 11.25
N ILE A 444 4.66 -9.29 10.78
CA ILE A 444 3.94 -8.01 10.90
C ILE A 444 2.57 -8.06 10.21
N ILE A 445 2.46 -8.75 9.07
CA ILE A 445 1.21 -8.86 8.33
C ILE A 445 0.20 -9.67 9.14
N ASP A 446 0.60 -10.85 9.63
CA ASP A 446 -0.30 -11.71 10.41
C ASP A 446 -0.69 -11.07 11.76
N PHE A 447 0.22 -10.36 12.43
CA PHE A 447 -0.16 -9.54 13.59
C PHE A 447 -1.09 -8.38 13.21
N GLY A 448 -0.94 -7.82 12.02
CA GLY A 448 -1.88 -6.84 11.47
C GLY A 448 -3.29 -7.41 11.34
N TYR A 449 -3.45 -8.62 10.80
CA TYR A 449 -4.74 -9.28 10.73
C TYR A 449 -5.37 -9.54 12.09
N VAL A 450 -4.57 -9.93 13.09
CA VAL A 450 -5.04 -10.10 14.47
C VAL A 450 -5.64 -8.80 15.00
N ILE A 451 -4.97 -7.67 14.76
CA ILE A 451 -5.40 -6.34 15.20
C ILE A 451 -6.65 -5.87 14.44
N ASP A 452 -6.70 -6.07 13.12
CA ASP A 452 -7.85 -5.69 12.30
C ASP A 452 -9.11 -6.48 12.69
N LEU A 453 -8.94 -7.77 13.03
CA LEU A 453 -10.03 -8.65 13.48
C LEU A 453 -10.44 -8.41 14.94
N ASN A 454 -9.49 -8.00 15.81
CA ASN A 454 -9.75 -7.66 17.20
C ASN A 454 -8.89 -6.47 17.66
N PRO A 455 -9.37 -5.23 17.47
CA PRO A 455 -8.64 -4.02 17.84
C PRO A 455 -8.41 -3.85 19.35
N GLN A 456 -9.05 -4.66 20.19
CA GLN A 456 -8.90 -4.64 21.64
C GLN A 456 -7.85 -5.65 22.14
N PHE A 457 -7.20 -6.40 21.23
CA PHE A 457 -6.22 -7.40 21.58
C PHE A 457 -4.82 -6.80 21.77
N ALA A 458 -4.54 -6.34 22.99
CA ALA A 458 -3.28 -5.66 23.35
C ALA A 458 -2.01 -6.44 22.96
N ASP A 459 -2.01 -7.77 23.12
CA ASP A 459 -0.82 -8.57 22.80
C ASP A 459 -0.50 -8.58 21.28
N GLY A 460 -1.50 -8.39 20.41
CA GLY A 460 -1.30 -8.24 18.97
C GLY A 460 -0.45 -7.01 18.65
N TYR A 461 -0.81 -5.85 19.20
CA TYR A 461 -0.03 -4.62 19.08
C TYR A 461 1.36 -4.77 19.71
N TYR A 462 1.43 -5.39 20.89
CA TYR A 462 2.70 -5.60 21.59
C TYR A 462 3.69 -6.39 20.74
N ARG A 463 3.26 -7.53 20.19
CA ARG A 463 4.15 -8.37 19.36
C ARG A 463 4.49 -7.74 18.02
N ARG A 464 3.56 -7.01 17.40
CA ARG A 464 3.85 -6.26 16.17
C ARG A 464 4.86 -5.14 16.44
N GLY A 465 4.71 -4.41 17.54
CA GLY A 465 5.67 -3.41 18.02
C GLY A 465 7.07 -3.99 18.27
N LEU A 466 7.17 -5.16 18.93
CA LEU A 466 8.44 -5.88 19.07
C LEU A 466 9.05 -6.27 17.72
N THR A 467 8.21 -6.67 16.77
CA THR A 467 8.64 -7.05 15.42
C THR A 467 9.18 -5.82 14.65
N TYR A 468 8.56 -4.66 14.81
CA TYR A 468 9.06 -3.40 14.27
C TYR A 468 10.42 -3.00 14.86
N ILE A 469 10.64 -3.21 16.16
CA ILE A 469 11.95 -2.99 16.80
C ILE A 469 13.03 -3.88 16.16
N LYS A 470 12.72 -5.15 15.84
CA LYS A 470 13.65 -6.07 15.16
C LYS A 470 14.01 -5.59 13.76
N LEU A 471 13.08 -4.94 13.06
CA LEU A 471 13.30 -4.31 11.75
C LEU A 471 13.83 -2.88 11.82
N THR A 472 14.20 -2.39 13.01
CA THR A 472 14.65 -1.00 13.27
C THR A 472 13.65 0.11 12.89
N ASN A 473 12.37 -0.25 12.73
CA ASN A 473 11.26 0.68 12.48
C ASN A 473 10.72 1.23 13.81
N TYR A 474 11.51 2.10 14.45
CA TYR A 474 11.23 2.52 15.83
C TYR A 474 9.98 3.40 15.98
N ARG A 475 9.57 4.16 14.96
CA ARG A 475 8.38 5.02 15.03
C ARG A 475 7.10 4.19 15.07
N GLU A 476 6.97 3.22 14.16
CA GLU A 476 5.84 2.29 14.10
C GLU A 476 5.77 1.43 15.37
N ALA A 477 6.92 1.05 15.93
CA ALA A 477 6.97 0.38 17.23
C ALA A 477 6.41 1.26 18.37
N VAL A 478 6.74 2.56 18.39
CA VAL A 478 6.20 3.51 19.38
C VAL A 478 4.68 3.64 19.26
N GLU A 479 4.15 3.72 18.04
CA GLU A 479 2.70 3.79 17.79
C GLU A 479 1.99 2.56 18.35
N ASP A 480 2.44 1.35 17.98
CA ASP A 480 1.85 0.09 18.43
C ASP A 480 1.95 -0.07 19.95
N LEU A 481 3.12 0.20 20.54
CA LEU A 481 3.31 0.08 22.00
C LEU A 481 2.50 1.14 22.77
N THR A 482 2.22 2.29 22.16
CA THR A 482 1.29 3.28 22.72
C THR A 482 -0.14 2.77 22.72
N GLN A 483 -0.58 2.04 21.68
CA GLN A 483 -1.87 1.36 21.69
C GLN A 483 -1.96 0.29 22.80
N VAL A 484 -0.89 -0.49 23.02
CA VAL A 484 -0.83 -1.45 24.13
C VAL A 484 -1.06 -0.76 25.47
N ILE A 485 -0.39 0.36 25.71
CA ILE A 485 -0.51 1.13 26.95
C ILE A 485 -1.91 1.77 27.11
N GLY A 486 -2.53 2.16 25.99
CA GLY A 486 -3.91 2.65 25.99
C GLY A 486 -4.93 1.56 26.36
N LEU A 487 -4.68 0.31 25.97
CA LEU A 487 -5.53 -0.85 26.28
C LEU A 487 -5.24 -1.44 27.68
N ASP A 488 -3.97 -1.48 28.09
CA ASP A 488 -3.50 -1.95 29.39
C ASP A 488 -2.38 -1.03 29.93
N ALA A 489 -2.79 -0.07 30.76
CA ALA A 489 -1.87 0.88 31.39
C ALA A 489 -0.92 0.24 32.43
N SER A 490 -1.13 -1.03 32.79
CA SER A 490 -0.28 -1.80 33.71
C SER A 490 0.78 -2.65 33.00
N HIS A 491 0.81 -2.64 31.66
CA HIS A 491 1.72 -3.46 30.86
C HIS A 491 3.18 -2.97 30.92
N ALA A 492 3.91 -3.31 31.98
CA ALA A 492 5.27 -2.84 32.25
C ALA A 492 6.26 -3.02 31.08
N ARG A 493 6.20 -4.18 30.38
CA ARG A 493 7.07 -4.46 29.23
C ARG A 493 6.80 -3.52 28.05
N ALA A 494 5.57 -3.02 27.88
CA ALA A 494 5.25 -2.15 26.76
C ALA A 494 5.94 -0.79 26.93
N TYR A 495 5.91 -0.23 28.15
CA TYR A 495 6.70 0.94 28.50
C TYR A 495 8.20 0.71 28.27
N TYR A 496 8.75 -0.41 28.75
CA TYR A 496 10.18 -0.71 28.54
C TYR A 496 10.59 -0.76 27.07
N TYR A 497 9.83 -1.47 26.23
CA TYR A 497 10.15 -1.55 24.80
C TYR A 497 9.88 -0.25 24.05
N ARG A 498 8.92 0.58 24.51
CA ARG A 498 8.69 1.91 23.93
C ARG A 498 9.81 2.87 24.31
N GLY A 499 10.30 2.79 25.56
CA GLY A 499 11.49 3.50 26.01
C GLY A 499 12.75 3.11 25.21
N ASN A 500 12.91 1.82 24.89
CA ASN A 500 13.98 1.36 23.99
C ASN A 500 13.86 1.99 22.59
N ALA A 501 12.64 2.08 22.05
CA ALA A 501 12.40 2.69 20.74
C ALA A 501 12.65 4.22 20.77
N TYR A 502 12.19 4.94 21.79
CA TYR A 502 12.48 6.37 21.98
C TYR A 502 13.98 6.64 22.12
N TYR A 503 14.71 5.80 22.87
CA TYR A 503 16.16 5.90 22.98
C TYR A 503 16.84 5.80 21.60
N LYS A 504 16.40 4.86 20.76
CA LYS A 504 16.92 4.70 19.39
C LYS A 504 16.55 5.84 18.46
N LEU A 505 15.47 6.57 18.74
CA LEU A 505 15.07 7.78 18.03
C LEU A 505 15.77 9.06 18.55
N GLY A 506 16.54 8.97 19.64
CA GLY A 506 17.18 10.13 20.29
C GLY A 506 16.24 10.93 21.20
N GLU A 507 15.04 10.42 21.47
CA GLU A 507 14.03 11.02 22.34
C GLU A 507 14.27 10.62 23.81
N TYR A 508 15.39 11.09 24.36
CA TYR A 508 15.90 10.61 25.64
C TYR A 508 14.99 10.87 26.85
N GLN A 509 14.26 11.99 26.88
CA GLN A 509 13.33 12.30 27.97
C GLN A 509 12.18 11.29 28.00
N GLN A 510 11.51 11.09 26.85
CA GLN A 510 10.41 10.13 26.72
C GLN A 510 10.87 8.70 27.05
N ALA A 511 12.10 8.34 26.67
CA ALA A 511 12.67 7.06 27.02
C ALA A 511 12.82 6.87 28.54
N LEU A 512 13.33 7.90 29.24
CA LEU A 512 13.48 7.88 30.70
C LEU A 512 12.13 7.78 31.41
N ASP A 513 11.14 8.58 30.98
CA ASP A 513 9.78 8.56 31.53
C ASP A 513 9.14 7.16 31.43
N ASP A 514 9.31 6.52 30.27
CA ASP A 514 8.82 5.16 30.02
C ASP A 514 9.57 4.11 30.86
N TYR A 515 10.89 4.21 31.02
CA TYR A 515 11.62 3.29 31.90
C TYR A 515 11.22 3.48 33.36
N ASP A 516 11.08 4.71 33.84
CA ASP A 516 10.60 5.00 35.19
C ASP A 516 9.20 4.40 35.42
N ARG A 517 8.32 4.49 34.43
CA ARG A 517 7.00 3.86 34.50
C ARG A 517 7.10 2.33 34.54
N ALA A 518 7.96 1.72 33.72
CA ALA A 518 8.18 0.27 33.73
C ALA A 518 8.72 -0.24 35.08
N ILE A 519 9.67 0.49 35.68
CA ILE A 519 10.24 0.19 37.01
C ILE A 519 9.16 0.28 38.09
N ASN A 520 8.36 1.34 38.08
CA ASN A 520 7.25 1.51 39.03
C ASN A 520 6.19 0.40 38.91
N LEU A 521 6.07 -0.23 37.74
CA LEU A 521 5.22 -1.40 37.49
C LEU A 521 5.93 -2.74 37.78
N GLY A 522 7.13 -2.71 38.35
CA GLY A 522 7.87 -3.89 38.84
C GLY A 522 8.88 -4.50 37.87
N LEU A 523 9.17 -3.84 36.74
CA LEU A 523 10.11 -4.37 35.75
C LEU A 523 11.55 -3.91 36.00
N ASN A 524 12.25 -4.60 36.91
CA ASN A 524 13.61 -4.23 37.35
C ASN A 524 14.67 -4.24 36.25
N GLU A 525 14.49 -4.98 35.15
CA GLU A 525 15.42 -4.96 34.01
C GLU A 525 15.52 -3.57 33.34
N ALA A 526 14.49 -2.73 33.49
CA ALA A 526 14.46 -1.38 32.96
C ALA A 526 15.44 -0.41 33.66
N VAL A 527 15.87 -0.71 34.90
CA VAL A 527 16.82 0.12 35.66
C VAL A 527 18.13 0.31 34.90
N LYS A 528 18.70 -0.78 34.38
CA LYS A 528 19.96 -0.72 33.63
C LYS A 528 19.83 0.13 32.36
N SER A 529 18.73 -0.04 31.61
CA SER A 529 18.49 0.74 30.39
C SER A 529 18.28 2.22 30.71
N ARG A 530 17.54 2.54 31.78
CA ARG A 530 17.34 3.91 32.27
C ARG A 530 18.67 4.59 32.59
N ASP A 531 19.53 3.93 33.36
CA ASP A 531 20.82 4.51 33.78
C ASP A 531 21.74 4.78 32.58
N ILE A 532 21.74 3.87 31.60
CA ILE A 532 22.46 4.08 30.33
C ILE A 532 21.93 5.31 29.60
N VAL A 533 20.60 5.43 29.44
CA VAL A 533 20.00 6.55 28.72
C VAL A 533 20.22 7.87 29.45
N LEU A 534 20.17 7.87 30.79
CA LEU A 534 20.44 9.05 31.60
C LEU A 534 21.86 9.56 31.38
N GLY A 535 22.87 8.68 31.44
CA GLY A 535 24.26 9.05 31.19
C GLY A 535 24.50 9.58 29.78
N VAL A 536 23.87 8.95 28.77
CA VAL A 536 23.94 9.44 27.38
C VAL A 536 23.29 10.81 27.26
N TRP A 537 22.12 11.02 27.86
CA TRP A 537 21.40 12.28 27.77
C TRP A 537 22.12 13.43 28.48
N GLU A 538 22.70 13.17 29.65
CA GLU A 538 23.54 14.14 30.38
C GLU A 538 24.78 14.53 29.56
N GLU A 539 25.42 13.57 28.90
CA GLU A 539 26.55 13.83 28.02
C GLU A 539 26.13 14.65 26.78
N VAL A 540 25.00 14.31 26.15
CA VAL A 540 24.46 15.09 25.01
C VAL A 540 24.14 16.53 25.44
N LYS A 541 23.55 16.73 26.62
CA LYS A 541 23.32 18.07 27.18
C LYS A 541 24.63 18.82 27.43
N ARG A 542 25.61 18.17 28.05
CA ARG A 542 26.93 18.76 28.32
C ARG A 542 27.62 19.20 27.03
N GLN A 543 27.62 18.36 25.99
CA GLN A 543 28.18 18.69 24.69
C GLN A 543 27.45 19.86 24.01
N ALA A 544 26.12 19.91 24.13
CA ALA A 544 25.33 21.03 23.62
C ALA A 544 25.66 22.34 24.35
N GLU A 545 25.78 22.31 25.68
CA GLU A 545 26.19 23.46 26.50
C GLU A 545 27.62 23.93 26.19
N GLU A 546 28.56 23.01 26.01
CA GLU A 546 29.94 23.31 25.62
C GLU A 546 30.01 23.92 24.22
N LYS A 547 29.21 23.41 23.29
CA LYS A 547 29.10 23.98 21.94
C LYS A 547 28.57 25.42 21.98
N ILE A 548 27.50 25.67 22.75
CA ILE A 548 26.96 27.02 22.95
C ILE A 548 28.02 27.96 23.55
N ARG A 549 28.71 27.52 24.62
CA ARG A 549 29.79 28.32 25.24
C ARG A 549 30.95 28.59 24.28
N ARG A 550 31.29 27.64 23.40
CA ARG A 550 32.34 27.82 22.39
C ARG A 550 31.90 28.84 21.34
N GLU A 551 30.68 28.73 20.83
CA GLU A 551 30.10 29.65 19.86
C GLU A 551 30.00 31.09 20.42
N GLU A 552 29.64 31.25 21.70
CA GLU A 552 29.64 32.54 22.39
C GLU A 552 31.05 33.14 22.54
N ARG A 553 32.06 32.34 22.90
CA ARG A 553 33.45 32.79 22.98
C ARG A 553 33.99 33.22 21.61
N GLU A 554 33.76 32.42 20.58
CA GLU A 554 34.15 32.73 19.20
C GLU A 554 33.43 33.99 18.69
N ARG A 555 32.20 34.27 19.14
CA ARG A 555 31.50 35.52 18.82
C ARG A 555 32.14 36.73 19.52
N GLN A 556 32.47 36.62 20.81
CA GLN A 556 33.10 37.69 21.57
C GLN A 556 34.51 38.02 21.05
N GLU A 557 35.30 37.02 20.65
CA GLU A 557 36.61 37.24 20.01
C GLU A 557 36.49 37.92 18.64
N ARG A 558 35.50 37.53 17.82
CA ARG A 558 35.23 38.22 16.54
C ARG A 558 34.87 39.68 16.72
N GLU A 559 34.00 40.00 17.69
CA GLU A 559 33.61 41.39 17.99
C GLU A 559 34.80 42.23 18.51
N ALA A 560 35.73 41.63 19.27
CA ALA A 560 36.95 42.30 19.74
C ALA A 560 38.03 42.49 18.66
N GLU A 561 38.14 41.55 17.72
CA GLU A 561 39.06 41.61 16.57
C GLU A 561 38.58 42.66 15.54
N GLU A 562 37.27 42.71 15.26
CA GLU A 562 36.66 43.72 14.39
C GLU A 562 36.86 45.16 14.90
N LYS A 563 36.82 45.35 16.22
CA LYS A 563 37.07 46.66 16.85
C LYS A 563 38.53 47.11 16.65
N ARG A 564 39.50 46.20 16.79
CA ARG A 564 40.93 46.49 16.56
C ARG A 564 41.26 46.75 15.08
N GLN A 565 40.59 46.06 14.16
CA GLN A 565 40.78 46.30 12.71
C GLN A 565 40.14 47.61 12.22
N ARG A 566 39.07 48.09 12.89
CA ARG A 566 38.41 49.37 12.56
C ARG A 566 39.31 50.58 12.79
N GLU A 567 40.16 50.55 13.81
CA GLU A 567 41.03 51.68 14.20
C GLU A 567 42.31 51.77 13.34
N SER A 568 42.73 50.70 12.66
CA SER A 568 44.00 50.63 11.91
C SER A 568 43.93 51.11 10.43
N LYS A 569 42.75 51.08 9.79
CA LYS A 569 42.60 51.25 8.32
C LYS A 569 42.03 52.59 7.84
N GLY A 570 41.81 53.59 8.69
CA GLY A 570 41.33 54.93 8.30
C GLY A 570 39.81 55.05 8.08
N GLU A 571 39.33 56.27 7.87
CA GLU A 571 37.92 56.63 7.74
C GLU A 571 37.32 56.13 6.41
N VAL A 572 36.06 55.68 6.41
CA VAL A 572 35.36 55.24 5.20
C VAL A 572 34.70 56.44 4.53
N PHE A 573 34.88 56.58 3.22
CA PHE A 573 34.13 57.53 2.39
C PHE A 573 33.45 56.80 1.23
N THR A 574 32.31 57.35 0.78
CA THR A 574 31.53 56.81 -0.33
C THR A 574 31.65 57.73 -1.55
N PHE A 575 31.50 57.15 -2.73
CA PHE A 575 31.54 57.84 -4.02
C PHE A 575 30.72 57.07 -5.05
N GLU A 576 30.49 57.64 -6.22
CA GLU A 576 29.77 56.99 -7.30
C GLU A 576 30.71 56.70 -8.47
N VAL A 577 30.79 55.44 -8.88
CA VAL A 577 31.59 54.99 -10.02
C VAL A 577 30.69 54.94 -11.25
N VAL A 578 31.20 55.45 -12.37
CA VAL A 578 30.47 55.53 -13.64
C VAL A 578 31.08 54.55 -14.64
N THR A 579 30.23 53.83 -15.36
CA THR A 579 30.64 53.01 -16.52
C THR A 579 29.89 53.47 -17.76
N VAL A 580 30.57 53.54 -18.90
CA VAL A 580 30.01 53.91 -20.20
C VAL A 580 30.04 52.76 -21.19
N ASN A 581 29.18 52.82 -22.20
CA ASN A 581 29.30 51.98 -23.39
C ASN A 581 30.30 52.56 -24.40
N ASN A 582 30.50 51.86 -25.52
CA ASN A 582 31.44 52.25 -26.59
C ASN A 582 31.09 53.58 -27.29
N SER A 583 29.90 54.15 -27.07
CA SER A 583 29.54 55.49 -27.57
C SER A 583 29.71 56.59 -26.52
N GLY A 584 30.27 56.28 -25.35
CA GLY A 584 30.49 57.23 -24.26
C GLY A 584 29.24 57.56 -23.44
N LYS A 585 28.13 56.84 -23.63
CA LYS A 585 26.90 57.01 -22.83
C LYS A 585 27.02 56.22 -21.53
N ILE A 586 26.68 56.86 -20.41
CA ILE A 586 26.63 56.22 -19.10
C ILE A 586 25.60 55.08 -19.12
N ILE A 587 26.07 53.88 -18.80
CA ILE A 587 25.25 52.67 -18.69
C ILE A 587 25.10 52.18 -17.25
N ASN A 588 25.99 52.60 -16.35
CA ASN A 588 25.91 52.20 -14.95
C ASN A 588 26.45 53.30 -14.02
N ARG A 589 25.83 53.42 -12.85
CA ARG A 589 26.26 54.22 -11.70
C ARG A 589 26.21 53.33 -10.47
N THR A 590 27.36 53.03 -9.89
CA THR A 590 27.46 52.15 -8.72
C THR A 590 28.05 52.90 -7.54
N GLN A 591 27.47 52.70 -6.37
CA GLN A 591 28.01 53.28 -5.14
C GLN A 591 29.26 52.51 -4.71
N GLY A 592 30.41 53.17 -4.76
CA GLY A 592 31.68 52.69 -4.23
C GLY A 592 31.92 53.20 -2.82
N SER A 593 32.75 52.48 -2.07
CA SER A 593 33.29 52.96 -0.81
C SER A 593 34.75 52.56 -0.69
N SER A 594 35.58 53.47 -0.22
CA SER A 594 36.99 53.21 0.06
C SER A 594 37.37 53.83 1.40
N ARG A 595 38.57 53.51 1.86
CA ARG A 595 39.12 54.07 3.09
C ARG A 595 40.11 55.16 2.74
N GLN A 596 40.12 56.23 3.53
CA GLN A 596 41.09 57.31 3.39
C GLN A 596 41.72 57.70 4.72
N LYS A 597 42.92 58.24 4.62
CA LYS A 597 43.58 59.01 5.67
C LYS A 597 43.64 60.47 5.23
N ILE A 598 43.53 61.38 6.18
CA ILE A 598 43.62 62.82 5.92
C ILE A 598 44.88 63.31 6.62
N GLU A 599 45.81 63.86 5.86
CA GLU A 599 47.00 64.52 6.37
C GLU A 599 46.77 66.04 6.37
N ASP A 600 47.16 66.72 7.44
CA ASP A 600 47.11 68.19 7.51
C ASP A 600 48.44 68.78 7.05
N LEU A 601 48.42 69.49 5.92
CA LEU A 601 49.60 70.10 5.32
C LEU A 601 49.96 71.46 5.92
N ALA A 602 49.02 72.17 6.59
CA ALA A 602 49.14 73.43 7.33
C ALA A 602 47.85 74.25 7.19
N ASN A 603 47.48 75.02 8.22
CA ASN A 603 46.37 75.97 8.20
C ASN A 603 45.02 75.36 7.72
N GLY A 604 44.80 74.07 8.00
CA GLY A 604 43.57 73.36 7.61
C GLY A 604 43.54 72.88 6.16
N ILE A 605 44.65 72.98 5.42
CA ILE A 605 44.79 72.44 4.06
C ILE A 605 44.99 70.92 4.18
N LYS A 606 43.97 70.17 3.74
CA LYS A 606 43.92 68.71 3.85
C LYS A 606 44.49 68.03 2.61
N LEU A 607 45.19 66.93 2.82
CA LEU A 607 45.61 65.97 1.80
C LEU A 607 44.93 64.63 2.07
N GLU A 608 43.94 64.29 1.24
CA GLU A 608 43.24 63.01 1.30
C GLU A 608 44.05 61.93 0.58
N MET A 609 44.36 60.86 1.30
CA MET A 609 45.14 59.71 0.85
C MET A 609 44.24 58.47 0.87
N VAL A 610 43.92 57.93 -0.29
CA VAL A 610 43.02 56.77 -0.48
C VAL A 610 43.80 55.47 -0.33
N TYR A 611 43.27 54.53 0.44
CA TYR A 611 43.83 53.20 0.59
C TYR A 611 43.63 52.38 -0.68
N ILE A 612 44.73 51.96 -1.29
CA ILE A 612 44.76 51.10 -2.45
C ILE A 612 45.08 49.67 -1.99
N PRO A 613 44.16 48.71 -2.14
CA PRO A 613 44.41 47.34 -1.72
C PRO A 613 45.56 46.74 -2.54
N GLY A 614 46.39 45.90 -1.92
CA GLY A 614 47.38 45.13 -2.65
C GLY A 614 46.71 44.06 -3.51
N GLY A 615 47.31 43.75 -4.65
CA GLY A 615 46.77 42.78 -5.58
C GLY A 615 47.65 42.61 -6.81
N SER A 616 47.24 41.72 -7.71
CA SER A 616 47.93 41.51 -8.98
C SER A 616 47.09 42.05 -10.13
N PHE A 617 47.75 42.62 -11.14
CA PHE A 617 47.12 43.02 -12.39
C PHE A 617 48.04 42.80 -13.58
N LEU A 618 47.46 42.82 -14.77
CA LEU A 618 48.20 42.77 -16.03
C LEU A 618 48.54 44.20 -16.47
N MET A 619 49.83 44.55 -16.42
CA MET A 619 50.33 45.87 -16.82
C MET A 619 50.62 45.91 -18.31
N GLY A 620 50.35 47.06 -18.94
CA GLY A 620 50.45 47.24 -20.39
C GLY A 620 49.13 46.99 -21.13
N SER A 621 49.13 47.17 -22.45
CA SER A 621 47.92 47.07 -23.29
C SER A 621 47.96 45.85 -24.22
N PRO A 622 46.81 45.18 -24.44
CA PRO A 622 46.73 44.04 -25.35
C PRO A 622 46.95 44.49 -26.80
N GLU A 623 47.43 43.59 -27.66
CA GLU A 623 47.82 43.93 -29.04
C GLU A 623 46.70 44.56 -29.88
N ASN A 624 45.44 44.29 -29.53
CA ASN A 624 44.25 44.79 -30.22
C ASN A 624 43.64 46.06 -29.59
N GLU A 625 44.23 46.62 -28.53
CA GLU A 625 43.76 47.88 -27.95
C GLU A 625 43.98 49.05 -28.92
N ALA A 626 42.92 49.81 -29.19
CA ALA A 626 42.98 50.95 -30.10
C ALA A 626 43.95 52.03 -29.56
N GLU A 627 44.69 52.67 -30.47
CA GLU A 627 45.64 53.75 -30.16
C GLU A 627 46.83 53.32 -29.27
N ARG A 628 47.06 52.01 -29.12
CA ARG A 628 48.20 51.41 -28.40
C ARG A 628 49.54 51.78 -29.03
N ASN A 629 50.54 52.08 -28.18
CA ASN A 629 51.93 52.23 -28.59
C ASN A 629 52.79 51.00 -28.30
N SER A 630 53.90 50.84 -29.04
CA SER A 630 54.79 49.68 -28.92
C SER A 630 55.47 49.55 -27.56
N ASP A 631 55.69 50.67 -26.87
CA ASP A 631 56.30 50.77 -25.53
C ASP A 631 55.41 50.27 -24.39
N GLU A 632 54.14 49.96 -24.68
CA GLU A 632 53.15 49.41 -23.75
C GLU A 632 53.18 47.86 -23.71
N SER A 633 54.19 47.24 -24.34
CA SER A 633 54.39 45.77 -24.43
C SER A 633 55.73 45.31 -23.85
N PRO A 634 55.86 44.01 -23.52
CA PRO A 634 54.78 43.02 -23.47
C PRO A 634 53.85 43.25 -22.27
N GLN A 635 52.61 42.75 -22.34
CA GLN A 635 51.77 42.66 -21.15
C GLN A 635 52.37 41.65 -20.15
N TYR A 636 52.44 42.02 -18.88
CA TYR A 636 53.03 41.18 -17.84
C TYR A 636 52.38 41.40 -16.47
N GLN A 637 52.44 40.40 -15.60
CA GLN A 637 51.77 40.44 -14.30
C GLN A 637 52.63 41.15 -13.26
N VAL A 638 52.04 42.14 -12.57
CA VAL A 638 52.65 42.86 -11.46
C VAL A 638 51.83 42.64 -10.20
N THR A 639 52.48 42.41 -9.06
CA THR A 639 51.84 42.25 -7.75
C THR A 639 52.28 43.34 -6.79
N LEU A 640 51.33 44.12 -6.30
CA LEU A 640 51.58 45.26 -5.44
C LEU A 640 51.20 44.97 -4.00
N GLN A 641 52.03 45.42 -3.07
CA GLN A 641 51.64 45.56 -1.67
C GLN A 641 50.63 46.72 -1.52
N PRO A 642 49.75 46.72 -0.51
CA PRO A 642 48.85 47.83 -0.27
C PRO A 642 49.62 49.13 0.05
N PHE A 643 49.11 50.25 -0.46
CA PHE A 643 49.67 51.59 -0.26
C PHE A 643 48.53 52.61 -0.20
N TYR A 644 48.83 53.84 0.21
CA TYR A 644 47.91 54.96 0.05
C TYR A 644 48.34 55.82 -1.14
N MET A 645 47.39 56.36 -1.90
CA MET A 645 47.63 57.30 -3.01
C MET A 645 46.80 58.57 -2.82
N SER A 646 47.34 59.74 -3.16
CA SER A 646 46.57 60.97 -3.08
C SER A 646 45.31 60.89 -3.95
N LYS A 647 44.17 61.23 -3.35
CA LYS A 647 42.83 61.15 -3.95
C LYS A 647 42.72 61.92 -5.27
N TYR A 648 43.44 63.03 -5.32
CA TYR A 648 43.55 63.96 -6.44
C TYR A 648 45.03 64.15 -6.82
N PRO A 649 45.34 64.74 -8.01
CA PRO A 649 46.65 65.29 -8.26
C PRO A 649 46.90 66.40 -7.24
N ILE A 650 48.15 66.63 -6.87
CA ILE A 650 48.50 67.65 -5.87
C ILE A 650 47.97 69.00 -6.35
N THR A 651 47.15 69.65 -5.54
CA THR A 651 46.53 70.93 -5.89
C THR A 651 47.50 72.09 -5.71
N GLN A 652 47.23 73.21 -6.36
CA GLN A 652 48.01 74.44 -6.20
C GLN A 652 48.09 74.90 -4.73
N LYS A 653 46.98 74.83 -3.98
CA LYS A 653 46.96 75.15 -2.54
C LYS A 653 47.84 74.22 -1.71
N GLN A 654 47.79 72.91 -2.00
CA GLN A 654 48.62 71.93 -1.30
C GLN A 654 50.11 72.13 -1.61
N TYR A 655 50.43 72.38 -2.88
CA TYR A 655 51.79 72.68 -3.32
C TYR A 655 52.34 73.95 -2.67
N GLU A 656 51.59 75.05 -2.73
CA GLU A 656 51.99 76.34 -2.14
C GLU A 656 52.17 76.24 -0.61
N ALA A 657 51.32 75.46 0.08
CA ALA A 657 51.46 75.23 1.52
C ALA A 657 52.78 74.54 1.92
N MET A 658 53.32 73.68 1.06
CA MET A 658 54.56 72.94 1.32
C MET A 658 55.80 73.61 0.74
N MET A 659 55.66 74.26 -0.43
CA MET A 659 56.77 74.78 -1.22
C MET A 659 56.94 76.30 -1.09
N GLY A 660 55.92 77.01 -0.61
CA GLY A 660 55.93 78.45 -0.40
C GLY A 660 55.70 79.30 -1.65
N ASN A 661 55.43 78.68 -2.80
CA ASN A 661 55.14 79.34 -4.07
C ASN A 661 54.14 78.55 -4.92
N ASN A 662 53.57 79.19 -5.96
CA ASN A 662 52.67 78.55 -6.92
C ASN A 662 53.15 78.80 -8.37
N PRO A 663 53.84 77.83 -9.01
CA PRO A 663 54.42 77.98 -10.34
C PRO A 663 53.41 77.81 -11.49
N SER A 664 52.17 77.42 -11.20
CA SER A 664 51.17 77.03 -12.19
C SER A 664 50.75 78.16 -13.12
N ASN A 665 50.59 77.86 -14.41
CA ASN A 665 50.10 78.79 -15.41
C ASN A 665 48.60 79.10 -15.24
N PHE A 666 47.77 78.08 -15.02
CA PHE A 666 46.32 78.19 -14.88
C PHE A 666 45.92 78.34 -13.42
N LYS A 667 45.75 79.57 -12.93
CA LYS A 667 45.51 79.84 -11.51
C LYS A 667 44.15 79.33 -11.02
N GLY A 668 44.18 78.62 -9.90
CA GLY A 668 42.99 78.19 -9.15
C GLY A 668 43.38 77.25 -8.02
N GLY A 669 43.06 77.59 -6.79
CA GLY A 669 43.63 76.89 -5.63
C GLY A 669 43.32 75.40 -5.55
N SER A 670 42.18 74.96 -6.07
CA SER A 670 41.76 73.56 -6.12
C SER A 670 42.14 72.85 -7.42
N ARG A 671 42.82 73.53 -8.35
CA ARG A 671 43.32 72.94 -9.60
C ARG A 671 44.60 72.16 -9.32
N PRO A 672 44.95 71.16 -10.15
CA PRO A 672 46.25 70.52 -10.05
C PRO A 672 47.36 71.56 -10.22
N VAL A 673 48.43 71.41 -9.45
CA VAL A 673 49.66 72.13 -9.70
C VAL A 673 50.23 71.63 -11.02
N GLU A 674 50.47 72.56 -11.94
CA GLU A 674 51.21 72.31 -13.17
C GLU A 674 52.40 73.28 -13.29
N ASN A 675 53.19 73.11 -14.35
CA ASN A 675 54.43 73.84 -14.57
C ASN A 675 55.49 73.52 -13.49
N VAL A 676 55.56 72.24 -13.09
CA VAL A 676 56.52 71.70 -12.13
C VAL A 676 57.39 70.62 -12.77
N SER A 677 58.69 70.64 -12.48
CA SER A 677 59.63 69.60 -12.91
C SER A 677 59.49 68.35 -12.05
N TRP A 678 60.09 67.24 -12.50
CA TRP A 678 60.13 66.01 -11.71
C TRP A 678 60.88 66.25 -10.38
N HIS A 679 61.95 67.04 -10.40
CA HIS A 679 62.72 67.39 -9.22
C HIS A 679 61.90 68.17 -8.18
N ASN A 680 61.04 69.10 -8.62
CA ASN A 680 60.14 69.80 -7.70
C ASN A 680 59.08 68.88 -7.09
N ALA A 681 58.60 67.90 -7.84
CA ALA A 681 57.66 66.91 -7.34
C ALA A 681 58.31 66.00 -6.27
N ILE A 682 59.58 65.63 -6.47
CA ILE A 682 60.38 64.92 -5.45
C ILE A 682 60.64 65.79 -4.22
N GLU A 683 61.01 67.05 -4.40
CA GLU A 683 61.24 67.98 -3.29
C GLU A 683 59.97 68.17 -2.44
N PHE A 684 58.79 68.25 -3.08
CA PHE A 684 57.51 68.28 -2.37
C PHE A 684 57.33 67.02 -1.50
N CYS A 685 57.58 65.83 -2.05
CA CYS A 685 57.51 64.57 -1.32
C CYS A 685 58.48 64.53 -0.13
N GLN A 686 59.71 65.03 -0.30
CA GLN A 686 60.71 65.10 0.76
C GLN A 686 60.27 66.02 1.90
N LYS A 687 59.85 67.26 1.59
CA LYS A 687 59.34 68.21 2.58
C LYS A 687 58.12 67.67 3.33
N LEU A 688 57.22 66.98 2.64
CA LEU A 688 56.08 66.35 3.28
C LEU A 688 56.52 65.21 4.22
N SER A 689 57.47 64.40 3.78
CA SER A 689 58.01 63.29 4.56
C SER A 689 58.69 63.76 5.84
N GLU A 690 59.52 64.80 5.74
CA GLU A 690 60.17 65.45 6.89
C GLU A 690 59.15 66.00 7.87
N LYS A 691 58.07 66.59 7.37
CA LYS A 691 57.01 67.19 8.19
C LYS A 691 56.20 66.16 8.97
N THR A 692 55.87 65.01 8.37
CA THR A 692 54.98 64.02 8.97
C THR A 692 55.72 62.85 9.65
N GLY A 693 57.02 62.71 9.41
CA GLY A 693 57.80 61.52 9.82
C GLY A 693 57.39 60.23 9.08
N LYS A 694 56.77 60.35 7.91
CA LYS A 694 56.33 59.23 7.06
C LYS A 694 57.03 59.33 5.71
N ILE A 695 57.10 58.25 4.93
CA ILE A 695 57.81 58.26 3.64
C ILE A 695 56.79 58.44 2.52
N TYR A 696 56.69 59.66 2.00
CA TYR A 696 55.94 59.98 0.78
C TYR A 696 56.85 59.97 -0.43
N THR A 697 56.38 59.39 -1.53
CA THR A 697 57.10 59.35 -2.80
C THR A 697 56.15 59.63 -3.96
N LEU A 698 56.69 59.87 -5.16
CA LEU A 698 55.91 59.71 -6.38
C LEU A 698 55.52 58.23 -6.54
N PRO A 699 54.41 57.91 -7.24
CA PRO A 699 54.09 56.52 -7.56
C PRO A 699 55.15 55.94 -8.51
N SER A 700 55.43 54.65 -8.37
CA SER A 700 55.98 53.90 -9.49
C SER A 700 54.98 53.85 -10.65
N GLU A 701 55.47 53.60 -11.86
CA GLU A 701 54.63 53.47 -13.04
C GLU A 701 53.57 52.37 -12.85
N SER A 702 53.98 51.25 -12.25
CA SER A 702 53.10 50.12 -11.97
C SER A 702 52.07 50.41 -10.88
N GLN A 703 52.44 51.16 -9.83
CA GLN A 703 51.49 51.68 -8.83
C GLN A 703 50.44 52.59 -9.47
N TRP A 704 50.88 53.48 -10.36
CA TRP A 704 49.99 54.40 -11.05
C TRP A 704 49.01 53.66 -11.95
N GLU A 705 49.47 52.74 -12.81
CA GLU A 705 48.58 52.01 -13.72
C GLU A 705 47.62 51.08 -12.98
N TYR A 706 48.09 50.37 -11.94
CA TYR A 706 47.24 49.56 -11.08
C TYR A 706 46.11 50.39 -10.47
N ALA A 707 46.48 51.54 -9.89
CA ALA A 707 45.55 52.44 -9.25
C ALA A 707 44.58 53.07 -10.25
N CYS A 708 45.02 53.39 -11.47
CA CYS A 708 44.19 53.93 -12.54
C CYS A 708 43.13 52.92 -13.00
N ARG A 709 43.56 51.68 -13.29
CA ARG A 709 42.67 50.59 -13.74
C ARG A 709 41.64 50.21 -12.69
N ALA A 710 42.01 50.21 -11.41
CA ALA A 710 41.13 49.84 -10.30
C ALA A 710 40.33 48.54 -10.55
N GLY A 711 40.98 47.56 -11.18
CA GLY A 711 40.40 46.25 -11.52
C GLY A 711 39.84 46.11 -12.94
N THR A 712 39.76 47.17 -13.75
CA THR A 712 39.35 47.06 -15.15
C THR A 712 40.50 46.62 -16.06
N THR A 713 40.14 45.94 -17.15
CA THR A 713 41.07 45.57 -18.23
C THR A 713 40.89 46.42 -19.49
N THR A 714 39.91 47.33 -19.46
CA THR A 714 39.59 48.24 -20.56
C THR A 714 40.60 49.40 -20.65
N PRO A 715 40.63 50.15 -21.78
CA PRO A 715 41.55 51.28 -21.96
C PRO A 715 41.34 52.41 -20.96
N PHE A 716 40.13 52.58 -20.42
CA PHE A 716 39.79 53.54 -19.38
C PHE A 716 39.03 52.85 -18.24
N TYR A 717 39.08 53.37 -17.01
CA TYR A 717 38.28 52.79 -15.92
C TYR A 717 36.76 52.99 -16.11
N PHE A 718 36.36 53.86 -17.04
CA PHE A 718 34.97 54.04 -17.46
C PHE A 718 34.49 52.96 -18.45
N GLY A 719 35.40 52.25 -19.13
CA GLY A 719 35.09 51.29 -20.20
C GLY A 719 35.98 51.48 -21.43
N GLU A 720 35.43 51.21 -22.62
CA GLU A 720 36.15 51.26 -23.91
C GLU A 720 36.42 52.68 -24.43
N THR A 721 35.75 53.71 -23.89
CA THR A 721 35.88 55.09 -24.35
C THR A 721 35.63 56.11 -23.24
N ILE A 722 35.95 57.38 -23.49
CA ILE A 722 35.72 58.53 -22.60
C ILE A 722 35.06 59.68 -23.36
N THR A 723 34.44 60.60 -22.62
CA THR A 723 33.85 61.83 -23.16
C THR A 723 34.28 63.03 -22.33
N SER A 724 34.14 64.24 -22.89
CA SER A 724 34.49 65.48 -22.17
C SER A 724 33.59 65.80 -20.96
N GLU A 725 32.51 65.03 -20.78
CA GLU A 725 31.68 65.08 -19.56
C GLU A 725 32.28 64.25 -18.42
N LEU A 726 33.21 63.34 -18.73
CA LEU A 726 33.82 62.39 -17.78
C LEU A 726 35.30 62.65 -17.54
N VAL A 727 35.97 63.34 -18.46
CA VAL A 727 37.40 63.60 -18.42
C VAL A 727 37.68 64.97 -19.04
N ASN A 728 38.61 65.74 -18.49
CA ASN A 728 39.13 66.94 -19.15
C ASN A 728 40.27 66.58 -20.11
N TYR A 729 40.00 66.54 -21.41
CA TYR A 729 40.96 66.23 -22.49
C TYR A 729 40.53 66.94 -23.81
N GLU A 730 41.30 66.81 -24.90
CA GLU A 730 41.08 67.41 -26.24
C GLU A 730 41.08 68.94 -26.32
N GLY A 731 41.41 69.63 -25.24
CA GLY A 731 41.51 71.09 -25.21
C GLY A 731 40.16 71.80 -25.18
N LYS A 732 39.03 71.07 -25.01
CA LYS A 732 37.67 71.63 -25.07
C LYS A 732 37.42 72.72 -24.01
N ILE A 733 38.01 72.58 -22.83
CA ILE A 733 37.93 73.58 -21.75
C ILE A 733 39.03 74.65 -21.89
N GLY A 734 40.13 74.34 -22.59
CA GLY A 734 41.24 75.26 -22.82
C GLY A 734 42.24 75.40 -21.65
N GLN A 735 42.01 74.72 -20.52
CA GLN A 735 42.83 74.80 -19.31
C GLN A 735 42.56 73.58 -18.38
N THR A 736 43.31 73.49 -17.28
CA THR A 736 43.03 72.51 -16.20
C THR A 736 41.66 72.77 -15.55
N THR A 737 41.16 71.80 -14.78
CA THR A 737 39.92 71.92 -13.98
C THR A 737 40.21 71.71 -12.50
N ASP A 738 39.31 72.16 -11.63
CA ASP A 738 39.38 71.83 -10.20
C ASP A 738 39.35 70.31 -10.04
N VAL A 739 40.17 69.79 -9.13
CA VAL A 739 40.26 68.34 -8.90
C VAL A 739 38.92 67.81 -8.40
N GLY A 740 38.58 66.58 -8.81
CA GLY A 740 37.31 65.96 -8.45
C GLY A 740 36.08 66.47 -9.22
N SER A 741 36.28 67.25 -10.29
CA SER A 741 35.19 67.70 -11.16
C SER A 741 34.51 66.55 -11.93
N PHE A 742 35.17 65.39 -12.03
CA PHE A 742 34.72 64.22 -12.77
C PHE A 742 34.59 62.99 -11.84
N PRO A 743 33.78 61.97 -12.19
CA PRO A 743 33.61 60.80 -11.35
C PRO A 743 34.92 60.02 -11.11
N PRO A 744 35.10 59.36 -9.95
CA PRO A 744 36.28 58.56 -9.66
C PRO A 744 36.20 57.14 -10.23
N ASN A 745 37.33 56.43 -10.15
CA ASN A 745 37.39 55.00 -10.40
C ASN A 745 36.96 54.15 -9.20
N ALA A 746 36.99 52.82 -9.34
CA ALA A 746 36.51 51.87 -8.32
C ALA A 746 37.31 51.89 -7.00
N PHE A 747 38.51 52.46 -6.97
CA PHE A 747 39.26 52.69 -5.73
C PHE A 747 38.95 54.03 -5.07
N GLY A 748 38.25 54.94 -5.74
CA GLY A 748 37.92 56.27 -5.23
C GLY A 748 38.93 57.34 -5.60
N LEU A 749 39.75 57.09 -6.63
CA LEU A 749 40.69 58.06 -7.19
C LEU A 749 40.05 58.82 -8.35
N TYR A 750 40.22 60.14 -8.34
CA TYR A 750 39.66 61.07 -9.32
C TYR A 750 40.72 61.42 -10.37
N ASP A 751 40.36 62.04 -11.49
CA ASP A 751 41.30 62.65 -12.45
C ASP A 751 42.48 61.75 -12.91
N MET A 752 42.33 60.42 -12.88
CA MET A 752 43.37 59.49 -13.37
C MET A 752 43.46 59.45 -14.90
N HIS A 753 42.49 60.04 -15.58
CA HIS A 753 42.47 60.29 -17.02
C HIS A 753 42.35 61.81 -17.22
N GLY A 754 43.20 62.42 -18.04
CA GLY A 754 43.16 63.83 -18.42
C GLY A 754 43.63 64.81 -17.33
N ASN A 755 43.20 66.07 -17.44
CA ASN A 755 43.58 67.22 -16.61
C ASN A 755 45.09 67.56 -16.68
N VAL A 756 45.97 66.78 -16.06
CA VAL A 756 47.44 66.93 -16.13
C VAL A 756 48.12 65.58 -16.25
N TRP A 757 49.24 65.52 -16.97
CA TRP A 757 50.09 64.33 -16.92
C TRP A 757 50.78 64.29 -15.56
N GLU A 758 50.95 63.09 -15.02
CA GLU A 758 51.46 62.91 -13.66
C GLU A 758 52.84 62.23 -13.66
N TRP A 759 53.81 62.86 -12.99
CA TRP A 759 55.16 62.31 -12.84
C TRP A 759 55.21 61.01 -12.03
N CYS A 760 55.92 60.01 -12.55
CA CYS A 760 56.26 58.75 -11.87
C CYS A 760 57.77 58.71 -11.51
N LEU A 761 58.16 57.80 -10.61
CA LEU A 761 59.56 57.61 -10.22
C LEU A 761 60.44 57.03 -11.35
N ASP A 762 59.87 56.13 -12.13
CA ASP A 762 60.54 55.29 -13.11
C ASP A 762 61.31 56.12 -14.16
N VAL A 763 62.49 55.63 -14.55
CA VAL A 763 63.22 56.15 -15.71
C VAL A 763 62.62 55.56 -16.98
N TRP A 764 62.84 56.21 -18.11
CA TRP A 764 62.26 55.72 -19.37
C TRP A 764 62.90 54.44 -19.89
N HIS A 765 62.04 53.49 -20.27
CA HIS A 765 62.36 52.31 -21.08
C HIS A 765 61.34 52.19 -22.22
N ASN A 766 61.80 51.80 -23.42
CA ASN A 766 60.96 51.73 -24.61
C ASN A 766 60.10 50.45 -24.74
N ASN A 767 60.06 49.59 -23.70
CA ASN A 767 59.21 48.39 -23.57
C ASN A 767 59.27 47.88 -22.12
N TYR A 768 58.51 46.82 -21.80
CA TYR A 768 58.45 46.18 -20.48
C TYR A 768 59.34 44.92 -20.32
N ASN A 769 60.29 44.66 -21.24
CA ASN A 769 61.16 43.50 -21.10
C ASN A 769 62.13 43.69 -19.91
N GLY A 770 61.97 42.85 -18.88
CA GLY A 770 62.76 42.95 -17.65
C GLY A 770 62.22 43.98 -16.64
N ALA A 771 60.99 44.46 -16.83
CA ALA A 771 60.35 45.37 -15.90
C ALA A 771 60.10 44.70 -14.52
N PRO A 772 60.16 45.46 -13.40
CA PRO A 772 59.85 44.94 -12.07
C PRO A 772 58.41 44.41 -11.96
N THR A 773 58.24 43.30 -11.23
CA THR A 773 56.95 42.60 -11.05
C THR A 773 56.37 42.76 -9.64
N ASP A 774 57.04 43.50 -8.77
CA ASP A 774 56.73 43.66 -7.35
C ASP A 774 56.18 45.05 -6.98
N GLY A 775 55.95 45.91 -7.98
CA GLY A 775 55.45 47.27 -7.79
C GLY A 775 56.53 48.32 -7.55
N ASN A 776 57.81 47.94 -7.48
CA ASN A 776 58.91 48.91 -7.33
C ASN A 776 59.14 49.71 -8.63
N ALA A 777 59.69 50.92 -8.49
CA ALA A 777 60.03 51.76 -9.64
C ALA A 777 61.21 51.17 -10.44
N TRP A 778 61.11 51.22 -11.76
CA TRP A 778 62.15 50.78 -12.68
C TRP A 778 63.20 51.88 -12.87
N GLU A 779 64.26 51.86 -12.06
CA GLU A 779 65.29 52.90 -12.05
C GLU A 779 66.59 52.53 -12.77
N ILE A 780 66.78 51.25 -13.12
CA ILE A 780 68.02 50.71 -13.69
C ILE A 780 67.88 50.47 -15.19
N GLY A 781 68.91 50.83 -15.98
CA GLY A 781 69.03 50.48 -17.40
C GLY A 781 68.29 51.41 -18.38
N GLY A 782 67.62 52.45 -17.88
CA GLY A 782 66.95 53.47 -18.70
C GLY A 782 67.72 54.79 -18.79
N ASN A 783 67.13 55.80 -19.43
CA ASN A 783 67.73 57.13 -19.54
C ASN A 783 67.33 58.02 -18.35
N ASN A 784 68.26 58.25 -17.42
CA ASN A 784 68.03 59.03 -16.20
C ASN A 784 67.68 60.51 -16.43
N SER A 785 67.91 61.05 -17.63
CA SER A 785 67.52 62.43 -17.98
C SER A 785 66.01 62.56 -18.21
N TYR A 786 65.32 61.43 -18.37
CA TYR A 786 63.90 61.39 -18.71
C TYR A 786 63.12 60.54 -17.71
N ARG A 787 61.95 61.06 -17.32
CA ARG A 787 61.06 60.42 -16.36
C ARG A 787 59.70 60.14 -16.98
N LEU A 788 59.05 59.10 -16.47
CA LEU A 788 57.74 58.68 -16.94
C LEU A 788 56.62 59.61 -16.48
N LEU A 789 55.64 59.75 -17.37
CA LEU A 789 54.43 60.50 -17.18
C LEU A 789 53.23 59.62 -17.54
N ARG A 790 52.18 59.66 -16.73
CA ARG A 790 50.94 58.90 -16.94
C ARG A 790 49.69 59.77 -16.89
N GLY A 791 48.58 59.26 -17.44
CA GLY A 791 47.24 59.84 -17.29
C GLY A 791 46.71 60.72 -18.41
N GLY A 792 47.55 61.24 -19.31
CA GLY A 792 47.09 62.23 -20.29
C GLY A 792 46.96 63.62 -19.66
N CYS A 793 46.45 64.60 -20.41
CA CYS A 793 46.20 65.94 -19.88
C CYS A 793 45.12 66.67 -20.68
N TRP A 794 44.73 67.86 -20.20
CA TRP A 794 43.59 68.62 -20.73
C TRP A 794 43.63 68.92 -22.24
N ASN A 795 44.79 68.94 -22.91
CA ASN A 795 44.92 69.32 -24.32
C ASN A 795 45.33 68.19 -25.29
N TYR A 796 45.33 66.93 -24.85
CA TYR A 796 45.64 65.78 -25.71
C TYR A 796 44.40 64.93 -26.02
N ASP A 797 44.47 64.11 -27.06
CA ASP A 797 43.40 63.18 -27.47
C ASP A 797 43.09 62.08 -26.43
N SER A 798 42.04 61.30 -26.70
CA SER A 798 41.61 60.19 -25.84
C SER A 798 42.67 59.10 -25.71
N GLY A 799 43.38 58.74 -26.78
CA GLY A 799 44.42 57.70 -26.74
C GLY A 799 45.55 58.05 -25.77
N SER A 800 45.85 59.33 -25.62
CA SER A 800 46.83 59.83 -24.66
C SER A 800 46.40 59.68 -23.20
N CYS A 801 45.11 59.46 -22.95
CA CYS A 801 44.55 59.33 -21.60
C CYS A 801 44.34 57.87 -21.16
N ARG A 802 44.65 56.86 -22.00
CA ARG A 802 44.45 55.44 -21.67
C ARG A 802 45.26 55.01 -20.43
N CYS A 803 44.75 54.01 -19.70
CA CYS A 803 45.40 53.39 -18.54
C CYS A 803 46.85 52.97 -18.83
N ALA A 804 47.10 52.38 -20.00
CA ALA A 804 48.41 51.86 -20.39
C ALA A 804 49.32 52.90 -21.07
N ARG A 805 48.80 54.09 -21.42
CA ARG A 805 49.56 55.07 -22.19
C ARG A 805 50.75 55.58 -21.38
N ARG A 806 51.94 55.42 -21.96
CA ARG A 806 53.22 55.88 -21.40
C ARG A 806 53.70 57.14 -22.08
N ASN A 807 54.06 58.16 -21.33
CA ASN A 807 54.71 59.34 -21.89
C ASN A 807 56.03 59.62 -21.15
N ILE A 808 56.87 60.42 -21.78
CA ILE A 808 58.22 60.71 -21.33
C ILE A 808 58.45 62.21 -21.44
N ASN A 809 59.15 62.77 -20.46
CA ASN A 809 59.67 64.12 -20.57
C ASN A 809 60.98 64.24 -19.80
N ASN A 810 61.80 65.23 -20.17
CA ASN A 810 63.04 65.49 -19.45
C ASN A 810 62.72 65.98 -18.03
N ALA A 811 63.45 65.43 -17.05
CA ALA A 811 63.21 65.66 -15.62
C ALA A 811 63.31 67.14 -15.20
N ASP A 812 64.06 67.95 -15.96
CA ASP A 812 64.30 69.38 -15.69
C ASP A 812 63.25 70.31 -16.30
N LEU A 813 62.39 69.82 -17.21
CA LEU A 813 61.48 70.66 -17.96
C LEU A 813 60.16 70.91 -17.23
N PHE A 814 59.65 72.13 -17.38
CA PHE A 814 58.39 72.61 -16.83
C PHE A 814 57.40 72.84 -17.97
N TYR A 815 56.18 72.32 -17.82
CA TYR A 815 55.12 72.50 -18.80
C TYR A 815 53.78 72.67 -18.12
N TYR A 816 52.91 73.50 -18.71
CA TYR A 816 51.62 73.92 -18.15
C TYR A 816 50.54 72.81 -18.09
N ASN A 817 50.91 71.58 -18.40
CA ASN A 817 50.03 70.40 -18.40
C ASN A 817 50.70 69.18 -17.72
N ARG A 818 51.76 69.40 -16.92
CA ARG A 818 52.47 68.38 -16.14
C ARG A 818 52.36 68.70 -14.66
N GLY A 819 51.78 67.79 -13.90
CA GLY A 819 51.64 67.80 -12.45
C GLY A 819 52.11 66.47 -11.85
N PHE A 820 51.60 66.11 -10.67
CA PHE A 820 51.94 64.84 -10.03
C PHE A 820 50.95 64.43 -8.93
N ARG A 821 51.04 63.16 -8.54
CA ARG A 821 50.44 62.55 -7.35
C ARG A 821 51.51 61.96 -6.46
N ILE A 822 51.12 61.61 -5.25
CA ILE A 822 52.01 60.99 -4.29
C ILE A 822 51.41 59.71 -3.71
N VAL A 823 52.29 58.86 -3.21
CA VAL A 823 51.95 57.63 -2.50
C VAL A 823 52.63 57.56 -1.13
N LEU A 824 52.04 56.76 -0.25
CA LEU A 824 52.57 56.42 1.08
C LEU A 824 52.46 54.90 1.27
N PRO A 825 53.58 54.17 1.39
CA PRO A 825 53.55 52.74 1.67
C PRO A 825 52.86 52.42 3.00
N VAL A 826 52.12 51.31 3.07
CA VAL A 826 51.57 50.81 4.34
C VAL A 826 52.69 50.06 5.05
N SER A 827 53.24 50.61 6.14
CA SER A 827 54.25 49.92 6.94
C SER A 827 53.69 48.59 7.48
N ARG A 828 54.45 47.50 7.36
CA ARG A 828 54.16 46.27 8.10
C ARG A 828 54.39 46.57 9.59
N SER A 829 53.32 46.49 10.39
CA SER A 829 53.39 46.51 11.85
C SER A 829 54.10 45.28 12.39
#